data_AF-A0A7J4I8S2-F1
#
_entry.id   AF-A0A7J4I8S2-F1
#
_cell.length_a   1.000
_cell.length_b   1.000
_cell.length_c   1.000
_cell.angle_alpha   90.00
_cell.angle_beta   90.00
_cell.angle_gamma   90.00
#
_symmetry.space_group_name_H-M   'P 1'
#
loop_
_entity.id
_entity.type
_entity.pdbx_description
1 polymer ?
#
loop_
_entity_poly.entity_id
_entity_poly.type
_entity_poly.pdbx_seq_one_letter_code
_entity_poly.pdbx_strand_id
1 'polypeptide(L)'
;SEATILAEIVPTDRNLSSVTVNITTPNGTMGNYTMTEIIDNVYIYTLDNISQNGQFNFTIWVTDIENNTNSSTGNFTMIVPLLSFETPTPSNYVIRNQNWVNVNVTVLDPLNTSAFIDWNYSLKGYWPMDLSNTTGIYDNSSYENFGTFEGGMNATNVKTGMFGAALEFDGYDDDVDLGANSSLSLGTGDFTFMIWEKSHQTSYDNKAVLLTNRPSDASMKGYIFGVQNTPYLYLTQSTGNNITLSGETDVTDSAWHHIAFIRRGTNHSIYVDGAYDSGVTGSMKNITNNQHTYLSYGHMGNCAYFDGVLDEPQLYNRALSREEINASYNNGLYLLYYNFTGLTEGDYSYSAHAMDTSGNMSQTETRTVTIDFNPQISNVSAAPHTVGFGYNVTIIADVIDTGSGVSNVSVNITSPDEAQGNYAMTWSSGDAYQYVFTDTWLAGQYNYTIWATDNSSNINSSSGHHFHVSAQASMSIATLKDSYSGSQYINITDPPNPPENYTLVARGFTWNTYYNASSGQNILETYPGPVNYQEENETWIPINNTINSLSSDHPAYVYGYRTGNDQGLYGVYFKSNAQQEWPVAFTFNRSDDPTIHAIRSKLVGVGYVDPQSNWAYQYLQSVQSSQGQTNDYSITYPGVFTGTDVTWSYGNTGLKEEITLSNATKTILQNHPPSQYGLNNASSYLVFITKLDYQNLNLYNDSGLLDGNITISDIGVEFKNILGQFKCALPLGEAYELNNETARQKLTYRIIHLNGNTYLLSGLDVSDLNAMTFPVVVDPTLTVYSSSNDGYIYANNANYNTVRNATSGTVGSSATTLYLGQRKFGSTYFVYRGFILFNTTALPSNAYIDNATISLYKNSDYSSTDFLLTVQNGQPTYPHSPLQSTDYNKDYYSGNGGSFNTSGFGSGYNNINLNTNGISWLNKTGWTKLCLRSNRDINGNAPTGNEFVIVYANEYGSGYQPKLVINYRNQSKIKNTGSTNIKGYLLIQVQYYDSGKGVAPRWVVDNDTVNETSPRTINSGNQLALDTIFNGKIRASNLQHGTGTYRVYAAFRDPDGNILKTNDGAELKAWWQFSKT
;
A
#
# COMPACT_ATOMS: atom_id res chain seq x y z
N SER A 1 -56.47 -7.15 47.13
CA SER A 1 -57.57 -7.95 47.69
C SER A 1 -58.44 -7.12 48.60
N GLU A 2 -59.69 -7.52 48.75
CA GLU A 2 -60.66 -6.90 49.67
C GLU A 2 -61.26 -7.98 50.60
N ALA A 3 -61.76 -7.57 51.76
CA ALA A 3 -62.50 -8.46 52.65
C ALA A 3 -63.73 -7.76 53.22
N THR A 4 -64.90 -8.37 53.04
CA THR A 4 -66.16 -7.85 53.56
C THR A 4 -66.52 -8.48 54.90
N ILE A 5 -66.79 -7.63 55.89
CA ILE A 5 -67.31 -8.02 57.20
C ILE A 5 -68.78 -7.64 57.28
N LEU A 6 -69.64 -8.64 57.51
CA LEU A 6 -71.08 -8.46 57.72
C LEU A 6 -71.44 -8.69 59.19
N ALA A 7 -72.34 -7.86 59.71
CA ALA A 7 -72.91 -7.99 61.04
C ALA A 7 -74.43 -7.90 60.99
N GLU A 8 -75.11 -8.99 61.32
CA GLU A 8 -76.56 -8.96 61.55
C GLU A 8 -76.83 -8.69 63.04
N ILE A 9 -77.52 -7.60 63.34
CA ILE A 9 -77.85 -7.21 64.71
C ILE A 9 -79.25 -7.68 65.04
N VAL A 10 -79.37 -8.63 65.96
CA VAL A 10 -80.66 -9.13 66.45
C VAL A 10 -81.32 -8.06 67.32
N PRO A 11 -82.48 -7.49 66.91
CA PRO A 11 -83.01 -6.30 67.55
C PRO A 11 -83.88 -6.66 68.76
N THR A 12 -83.32 -6.57 69.97
CA THR A 12 -84.13 -6.35 71.19
C THR A 12 -84.33 -4.86 71.50
N ASP A 13 -83.53 -4.01 70.87
CA ASP A 13 -83.59 -2.54 70.94
C ASP A 13 -83.49 -1.97 69.51
N ARG A 14 -84.23 -0.90 69.20
CA ARG A 14 -84.32 -0.30 67.85
C ARG A 14 -83.60 1.04 67.73
N ASN A 15 -82.95 1.53 68.79
CA ASN A 15 -82.31 2.84 68.79
C ASN A 15 -80.78 2.74 68.85
N LEU A 16 -80.14 2.29 67.77
CA LEU A 16 -78.68 2.23 67.67
C LEU A 16 -78.08 3.63 67.40
N SER A 17 -76.99 3.98 68.09
CA SER A 17 -76.22 5.20 67.85
C SER A 17 -75.03 4.97 66.91
N SER A 18 -74.38 3.80 66.97
CA SER A 18 -73.29 3.44 66.05
C SER A 18 -73.03 1.94 66.02
N VAL A 19 -72.60 1.47 64.84
CA VAL A 19 -72.00 0.14 64.66
C VAL A 19 -70.59 0.36 64.10
N THR A 20 -69.58 -0.17 64.78
CA THR A 20 -68.17 -0.02 64.37
C THR A 20 -67.47 -1.37 64.37
N VAL A 21 -66.41 -1.51 63.59
CA VAL A 21 -65.54 -2.69 63.55
C VAL A 21 -64.10 -2.27 63.84
N ASN A 22 -63.49 -2.90 64.85
CA ASN A 22 -62.07 -2.82 65.11
C ASN A 22 -61.38 -3.97 64.39
N ILE A 23 -60.47 -3.69 63.46
CA ILE A 23 -59.71 -4.71 62.73
C ILE A 23 -58.24 -4.64 63.15
N THR A 24 -57.68 -5.78 63.53
CA THR A 24 -56.26 -5.99 63.83
C THR A 24 -55.63 -6.77 62.67
N THR A 25 -54.66 -6.17 61.98
CA THR A 25 -53.93 -6.83 60.89
C THR A 25 -52.93 -7.87 61.41
N PRO A 26 -52.39 -8.76 60.56
CA PRO A 26 -51.41 -9.78 60.97
C PRO A 26 -50.18 -9.22 61.70
N ASN A 27 -49.80 -7.98 61.38
CA ASN A 27 -48.67 -7.28 62.00
C ASN A 27 -49.03 -6.53 63.30
N GLY A 28 -50.26 -6.67 63.79
CA GLY A 28 -50.73 -6.07 65.04
C GLY A 28 -51.26 -4.63 64.91
N THR A 29 -51.35 -4.07 63.70
CA THR A 29 -51.93 -2.74 63.47
C THR A 29 -53.44 -2.78 63.67
N MET A 30 -53.98 -1.87 64.49
CA MET A 30 -55.44 -1.77 64.72
C MET A 30 -56.03 -0.55 64.03
N GLY A 31 -57.16 -0.75 63.34
CA GLY A 31 -58.04 0.32 62.83
C GLY A 31 -59.46 0.16 63.39
N ASN A 32 -60.17 1.27 63.60
CA ASN A 32 -61.59 1.29 63.97
C ASN A 32 -62.36 1.97 62.83
N TYR A 33 -63.42 1.33 62.35
CA TYR A 33 -64.19 1.80 61.21
C TYR A 33 -65.68 1.74 61.49
N THR A 34 -66.43 2.74 61.01
CA THR A 34 -67.90 2.72 61.08
C THR A 34 -68.45 1.77 60.02
N MET A 35 -69.40 0.91 60.41
CA MET A 35 -70.11 0.02 59.49
C MET A 35 -71.37 0.71 58.96
N THR A 36 -71.76 0.39 57.73
CA THR A 36 -72.93 0.97 57.05
C THR A 36 -74.08 -0.01 57.06
N GLU A 37 -75.29 0.43 57.43
CA GLU A 37 -76.48 -0.42 57.35
C GLU A 37 -76.89 -0.62 55.89
N ILE A 38 -77.09 -1.88 55.48
CA ILE A 38 -77.49 -2.23 54.11
C ILE A 38 -78.95 -2.69 54.01
N ILE A 39 -79.45 -3.47 54.97
CA ILE A 39 -80.86 -3.88 55.05
C ILE A 39 -81.20 -4.41 56.44
N ASP A 40 -82.36 -4.04 57.00
CA ASP A 40 -82.96 -4.61 58.23
C ASP A 40 -81.95 -5.06 59.32
N ASN A 41 -81.18 -4.12 59.90
CA ASN A 41 -80.17 -4.39 60.94
C ASN A 41 -78.93 -5.20 60.50
N VAL A 42 -78.70 -5.34 59.19
CA VAL A 42 -77.44 -5.88 58.64
C VAL A 42 -76.52 -4.71 58.30
N TYR A 43 -75.34 -4.71 58.92
CA TYR A 43 -74.28 -3.73 58.72
C TYR A 43 -73.11 -4.34 57.96
N ILE A 44 -72.47 -3.55 57.09
CA ILE A 44 -71.33 -3.96 56.27
C ILE A 44 -70.14 -3.03 56.49
N TYR A 45 -68.94 -3.60 56.43
CA TYR A 45 -67.71 -2.86 56.19
C TYR A 45 -66.81 -3.67 55.27
N THR A 46 -66.31 -3.04 54.19
CA THR A 46 -65.32 -3.65 53.30
C THR A 46 -63.95 -3.06 53.60
N LEU A 47 -63.00 -3.95 53.87
CA LEU A 47 -61.59 -3.60 54.01
C LEU A 47 -60.91 -3.75 52.65
N ASP A 48 -60.61 -2.62 52.02
CA ASP A 48 -59.99 -2.59 50.70
C ASP A 48 -58.45 -2.55 50.79
N ASN A 49 -57.77 -2.83 49.68
CA ASN A 49 -56.31 -2.73 49.53
C ASN A 49 -55.49 -3.58 50.53
N ILE A 50 -55.98 -4.78 50.84
CA ILE A 50 -55.25 -5.70 51.72
C ILE A 50 -54.02 -6.23 50.99
N SER A 51 -52.84 -5.92 51.55
CA SER A 51 -51.53 -6.34 51.04
C SER A 51 -50.76 -7.25 52.00
N GLN A 52 -51.35 -7.60 53.15
CA GLN A 52 -50.73 -8.44 54.18
C GLN A 52 -51.32 -9.85 54.15
N ASN A 53 -50.46 -10.85 53.98
CA ASN A 53 -50.82 -12.26 54.15
C ASN A 53 -50.89 -12.59 55.65
N GLY A 54 -51.89 -13.37 56.06
CA GLY A 54 -52.07 -13.85 57.43
C GLY A 54 -53.46 -13.62 58.00
N GLN A 55 -53.61 -13.90 59.30
CA GLN A 55 -54.89 -13.80 59.99
C GLN A 55 -55.18 -12.35 60.44
N PHE A 56 -56.33 -11.84 60.03
CA PHE A 56 -56.93 -10.61 60.50
C PHE A 56 -57.96 -10.96 61.57
N ASN A 57 -57.87 -10.27 62.72
CA ASN A 57 -58.84 -10.42 63.79
C ASN A 57 -59.70 -9.16 63.83
N PHE A 58 -61.01 -9.29 64.03
CA PHE A 58 -61.89 -8.14 64.15
C PHE A 58 -62.85 -8.25 65.33
N THR A 59 -63.25 -7.10 65.86
CA THR A 59 -64.28 -6.98 66.91
C THR A 59 -65.30 -5.95 66.48
N ILE A 60 -66.55 -6.38 66.33
CA ILE A 60 -67.68 -5.52 66.01
C ILE A 60 -68.27 -5.00 67.31
N TRP A 61 -68.49 -3.69 67.40
CA TRP A 61 -69.11 -3.00 68.53
C TRP A 61 -70.40 -2.35 68.09
N VAL A 62 -71.46 -2.59 68.85
CA VAL A 62 -72.76 -1.95 68.68
C VAL A 62 -73.02 -1.08 69.91
N THR A 63 -73.44 0.16 69.69
CA THR A 63 -73.77 1.12 70.75
C THR A 63 -75.19 1.64 70.53
N ASP A 64 -76.02 1.67 71.58
CA ASP A 64 -77.36 2.30 71.54
C ASP A 64 -77.30 3.82 71.81
N ILE A 65 -78.42 4.54 71.69
CA ILE A 65 -78.48 5.99 71.96
C ILE A 65 -78.28 6.35 73.44
N GLU A 66 -78.47 5.40 74.35
CA GLU A 66 -78.19 5.52 75.78
C GLU A 66 -76.72 5.20 76.14
N ASN A 67 -75.89 4.84 75.16
CA ASN A 67 -74.48 4.42 75.27
C ASN A 67 -74.23 3.05 75.92
N ASN A 68 -75.21 2.13 75.94
CA ASN A 68 -74.92 0.73 76.24
C ASN A 68 -74.23 0.09 75.03
N THR A 69 -73.27 -0.79 75.29
CA THR A 69 -72.48 -1.44 74.23
C THR A 69 -72.56 -2.96 74.30
N ASN A 70 -72.52 -3.60 73.13
CA ASN A 70 -72.30 -5.03 72.99
C ASN A 70 -71.23 -5.27 71.91
N SER A 71 -70.53 -6.39 71.97
CA SER A 71 -69.51 -6.72 70.97
C SER A 71 -69.48 -8.19 70.60
N SER A 72 -68.96 -8.46 69.40
CA SER A 72 -68.69 -9.82 68.92
C SER A 72 -67.35 -9.82 68.18
N THR A 73 -66.60 -10.91 68.30
CA THR A 73 -65.29 -11.06 67.66
C THR A 73 -65.33 -12.09 66.54
N GLY A 74 -64.57 -11.84 65.48
CA GLY A 74 -64.35 -12.79 64.39
C GLY A 74 -62.92 -12.70 63.85
N ASN A 75 -62.59 -13.56 62.90
CA ASN A 75 -61.33 -13.49 62.18
C ASN A 75 -61.51 -13.99 60.75
N PHE A 76 -60.60 -13.57 59.86
CA PHE A 76 -60.45 -14.10 58.51
C PHE A 76 -58.96 -14.21 58.19
N THR A 77 -58.59 -15.08 57.25
CA THR A 77 -57.19 -15.20 56.79
C THR A 77 -57.12 -14.78 55.34
N MET A 78 -56.20 -13.87 55.03
CA MET A 78 -55.88 -13.50 53.66
C MET A 78 -54.63 -14.24 53.25
N ILE A 79 -54.72 -15.03 52.19
CA ILE A 79 -53.56 -15.64 51.54
C ILE A 79 -53.54 -15.06 50.13
N VAL A 80 -52.43 -14.45 49.75
CA VAL A 80 -52.21 -13.94 48.40
C VAL A 80 -51.09 -14.75 47.76
N PRO A 81 -51.08 -14.94 46.43
CA PRO A 81 -50.02 -15.66 45.76
C PRO A 81 -48.64 -15.06 46.04
N LEU A 82 -47.67 -15.89 46.48
CA LEU A 82 -46.29 -15.43 46.68
C LEU A 82 -45.48 -15.67 45.40
N LEU A 83 -44.98 -14.60 44.78
CA LEU A 83 -44.16 -14.67 43.57
C LEU A 83 -42.68 -14.40 43.86
N SER A 84 -41.79 -15.16 43.23
CA SER A 84 -40.35 -14.89 43.19
C SER A 84 -39.74 -15.23 41.83
N PHE A 85 -38.81 -14.38 41.39
CA PHE A 85 -37.97 -14.72 40.24
C PHE A 85 -36.89 -15.72 40.65
N GLU A 86 -36.84 -16.84 39.95
CA GLU A 86 -35.85 -17.89 40.17
C GLU A 86 -34.75 -17.86 39.11
N THR A 87 -33.58 -18.41 39.43
CA THR A 87 -32.56 -18.64 38.41
C THR A 87 -33.11 -19.53 37.30
N PRO A 88 -32.81 -19.28 36.02
CA PRO A 88 -31.78 -18.36 35.49
C PRO A 88 -32.26 -16.93 35.19
N THR A 89 -33.38 -16.45 35.75
CA THR A 89 -33.87 -15.08 35.53
C THR A 89 -32.80 -14.04 35.92
N PRO A 90 -32.45 -13.09 35.03
CA PRO A 90 -31.46 -12.06 35.34
C PRO A 90 -31.87 -11.18 36.53
N SER A 91 -30.88 -10.67 37.25
CA SER A 91 -31.08 -9.57 38.20
C SER A 91 -31.53 -8.28 37.49
N ASN A 92 -32.11 -7.35 38.24
CA ASN A 92 -32.51 -6.05 37.71
C ASN A 92 -31.29 -5.25 37.20
N TYR A 93 -31.46 -4.54 36.08
CA TYR A 93 -30.46 -3.70 35.39
C TYR A 93 -29.21 -4.45 34.90
N VAL A 94 -29.33 -5.74 34.60
CA VAL A 94 -28.24 -6.49 33.98
C VAL A 94 -28.15 -6.16 32.50
N ILE A 95 -26.93 -5.92 32.02
CA ILE A 95 -26.61 -5.81 30.60
C ILE A 95 -26.20 -7.20 30.09
N ARG A 96 -26.71 -7.62 28.93
CA ARG A 96 -26.45 -8.92 28.30
C ARG A 96 -26.05 -8.70 26.84
N ASN A 97 -25.03 -9.44 26.41
CA ASN A 97 -24.64 -9.54 25.00
C ASN A 97 -25.26 -10.74 24.28
N GLN A 98 -26.30 -11.35 24.87
CA GLN A 98 -27.08 -12.41 24.26
C GLN A 98 -28.43 -11.85 23.80
N ASN A 99 -28.95 -12.36 22.69
CA ASN A 99 -30.26 -11.96 22.15
C ASN A 99 -31.43 -12.72 22.81
N TRP A 100 -31.26 -13.16 24.06
CA TRP A 100 -32.28 -13.92 24.77
C TRP A 100 -32.26 -13.70 26.28
N VAL A 101 -33.43 -13.87 26.91
CA VAL A 101 -33.66 -13.71 28.35
C VAL A 101 -34.64 -14.77 28.84
N ASN A 102 -34.22 -15.54 29.84
CA ASN A 102 -35.11 -16.43 30.56
C ASN A 102 -35.85 -15.67 31.66
N VAL A 103 -37.15 -15.91 31.77
CA VAL A 103 -37.97 -15.49 32.90
C VAL A 103 -38.58 -16.76 33.49
N ASN A 104 -38.17 -17.08 34.71
CA ASN A 104 -38.58 -18.23 35.50
C ASN A 104 -39.19 -17.72 36.81
N VAL A 105 -40.46 -18.00 37.04
CA VAL A 105 -41.21 -17.46 38.17
C VAL A 105 -41.75 -18.61 39.00
N THR A 106 -41.44 -18.61 40.29
CA THR A 106 -42.14 -19.46 41.25
C THR A 106 -43.35 -18.70 41.78
N VAL A 107 -44.49 -19.38 41.81
CA VAL A 107 -45.73 -18.89 42.41
C VAL A 107 -46.16 -19.93 43.45
N LEU A 108 -46.32 -19.49 44.69
CA LEU A 108 -46.76 -20.33 45.80
C LEU A 108 -48.09 -19.84 46.34
N ASP A 109 -49.11 -20.68 46.25
CA ASP A 109 -50.43 -20.45 46.83
C ASP A 109 -51.09 -21.81 47.15
N PRO A 110 -51.84 -21.95 48.26
CA PRO A 110 -52.62 -23.16 48.52
C PRO A 110 -53.82 -23.35 47.57
N LEU A 111 -54.30 -22.29 46.92
CA LEU A 111 -55.38 -22.33 45.94
C LEU A 111 -54.83 -22.45 44.51
N ASN A 112 -55.71 -22.79 43.58
CA ASN A 112 -55.33 -22.76 42.17
C ASN A 112 -55.08 -21.32 41.73
N THR A 113 -54.07 -21.11 40.88
CA THR A 113 -53.64 -19.78 40.44
C THR A 113 -53.56 -19.69 38.93
N SER A 114 -53.94 -18.53 38.40
CA SER A 114 -53.55 -18.05 37.07
C SER A 114 -52.27 -17.24 37.21
N ALA A 115 -51.28 -17.43 36.35
CA ALA A 115 -50.05 -16.65 36.38
C ALA A 115 -49.52 -16.33 34.97
N PHE A 116 -49.02 -15.10 34.79
CA PHE A 116 -48.55 -14.61 33.49
C PHE A 116 -47.40 -13.60 33.62
N ILE A 117 -46.70 -13.35 32.50
CA ILE A 117 -45.61 -12.39 32.39
C ILE A 117 -46.06 -11.20 31.53
N ASP A 118 -45.97 -10.00 32.08
CA ASP A 118 -45.98 -8.80 31.26
C ASP A 118 -44.54 -8.47 30.82
N TRP A 119 -44.24 -8.82 29.57
CA TRP A 119 -42.94 -8.55 28.96
C TRP A 119 -42.99 -7.30 28.10
N ASN A 120 -42.21 -6.29 28.46
CA ASN A 120 -42.05 -5.02 27.77
C ASN A 120 -43.39 -4.35 27.44
N TYR A 121 -44.27 -4.28 28.44
CA TYR A 121 -45.61 -3.70 28.31
C TYR A 121 -46.44 -4.35 27.19
N SER A 122 -46.30 -5.67 27.05
CA SER A 122 -46.99 -6.42 26.00
C SER A 122 -48.46 -6.64 26.31
N LEU A 123 -48.83 -6.67 27.59
CA LEU A 123 -50.20 -6.74 28.06
C LEU A 123 -50.88 -5.39 27.82
N LYS A 124 -51.76 -5.34 26.82
CA LYS A 124 -52.47 -4.14 26.35
C LYS A 124 -53.80 -3.89 27.04
N GLY A 125 -54.36 -4.93 27.63
CA GLY A 125 -55.58 -4.85 28.44
C GLY A 125 -55.67 -6.09 29.31
N TYR A 126 -55.99 -5.88 30.59
CA TYR A 126 -56.26 -6.93 31.55
C TYR A 126 -57.41 -6.50 32.44
N TRP A 127 -58.57 -7.11 32.27
CA TRP A 127 -59.77 -6.77 33.03
C TRP A 127 -60.10 -7.88 34.02
N PRO A 128 -59.50 -7.91 35.21
CA PRO A 128 -59.73 -8.98 36.18
C PRO A 128 -61.15 -9.04 36.73
N MET A 129 -61.96 -7.98 36.53
CA MET A 129 -63.34 -7.84 37.04
C MET A 129 -63.49 -7.83 38.57
N ASP A 130 -62.45 -8.19 39.33
CA ASP A 130 -62.32 -8.01 40.78
C ASP A 130 -62.28 -6.54 41.22
N LEU A 131 -61.87 -5.66 40.32
CA LEU A 131 -61.85 -4.22 40.53
C LEU A 131 -62.90 -3.58 39.62
N SER A 132 -63.99 -3.14 40.22
CA SER A 132 -65.10 -2.48 39.52
C SER A 132 -65.62 -1.27 40.31
N ASN A 133 -66.36 -0.41 39.62
CA ASN A 133 -67.17 0.63 40.25
C ASN A 133 -68.60 0.57 39.68
N THR A 134 -69.47 1.51 40.07
CA THR A 134 -70.88 1.50 39.64
C THR A 134 -71.08 1.65 38.13
N THR A 135 -70.05 2.06 37.39
CA THR A 135 -70.10 2.35 35.95
C THR A 135 -69.26 1.39 35.10
N GLY A 136 -68.50 0.47 35.69
CA GLY A 136 -67.61 -0.37 34.88
C GLY A 136 -66.54 -1.14 35.66
N ILE A 137 -65.59 -1.71 34.91
CA ILE A 137 -64.46 -2.52 35.38
C ILE A 137 -63.11 -1.85 35.04
N TYR A 138 -62.12 -2.02 35.91
CA TYR A 138 -60.78 -1.47 35.71
C TYR A 138 -59.89 -2.36 34.82
N ASP A 139 -59.04 -1.73 34.02
CA ASP A 139 -57.93 -2.38 33.31
C ASP A 139 -56.66 -2.29 34.18
N ASN A 140 -56.13 -3.44 34.58
CA ASN A 140 -54.94 -3.57 35.42
C ASN A 140 -53.64 -3.76 34.60
N SER A 141 -53.68 -3.46 33.29
CA SER A 141 -52.50 -3.33 32.46
C SER A 141 -51.89 -1.93 32.53
N SER A 142 -50.73 -1.73 31.91
CA SER A 142 -50.08 -0.41 31.82
C SER A 142 -50.84 0.62 30.95
N TYR A 143 -51.98 0.23 30.36
CA TYR A 143 -52.73 1.05 29.39
C TYR A 143 -54.06 1.58 29.92
N GLU A 144 -54.54 1.11 31.08
CA GLU A 144 -55.67 1.67 31.83
C GLU A 144 -56.96 1.88 30.98
N ASN A 145 -57.25 0.98 30.04
CA ASN A 145 -58.45 1.04 29.19
C ASN A 145 -59.71 0.64 29.99
N PHE A 146 -60.21 1.55 30.84
CA PHE A 146 -61.40 1.34 31.66
C PHE A 146 -62.60 0.83 30.83
N GLY A 147 -63.23 -0.26 31.27
CA GLY A 147 -64.39 -0.85 30.62
C GLY A 147 -65.69 -0.31 31.18
N THR A 148 -66.47 0.42 30.38
CA THR A 148 -67.73 1.05 30.79
C THR A 148 -68.91 0.11 30.54
N PHE A 149 -69.78 -0.08 31.53
CA PHE A 149 -71.02 -0.85 31.35
C PHE A 149 -71.97 -0.11 30.41
N GLU A 150 -72.48 -0.81 29.39
CA GLU A 150 -73.41 -0.29 28.39
C GLU A 150 -74.64 -1.21 28.28
N GLY A 151 -75.68 -0.71 27.61
CA GLY A 151 -76.94 -1.45 27.41
C GLY A 151 -77.66 -1.77 28.73
N GLY A 152 -77.91 -3.06 28.99
CA GLY A 152 -78.55 -3.56 30.22
C GLY A 152 -77.59 -3.68 31.43
N MET A 153 -76.29 -3.62 31.18
CA MET A 153 -75.28 -4.03 32.16
C MET A 153 -75.09 -2.99 33.27
N ASN A 154 -74.91 -3.47 34.50
CA ASN A 154 -74.66 -2.64 35.68
C ASN A 154 -73.90 -3.43 36.75
N ALA A 155 -73.62 -2.80 37.90
CA ALA A 155 -72.87 -3.43 38.98
C ALA A 155 -73.48 -4.74 39.53
N THR A 156 -74.78 -5.02 39.31
CA THR A 156 -75.40 -6.29 39.73
C THR A 156 -75.01 -7.49 38.85
N ASN A 157 -74.46 -7.23 37.66
CA ASN A 157 -73.90 -8.24 36.76
C ASN A 157 -72.54 -8.77 37.24
N VAL A 158 -71.90 -8.14 38.23
CA VAL A 158 -70.68 -8.67 38.85
C VAL A 158 -71.05 -9.88 39.71
N LYS A 159 -70.60 -11.07 39.29
CA LYS A 159 -70.83 -12.37 39.93
C LYS A 159 -69.52 -13.02 40.35
N THR A 160 -69.59 -14.18 40.98
CA THR A 160 -68.40 -15.01 41.25
C THR A 160 -67.88 -15.63 39.96
N GLY A 161 -66.59 -15.44 39.70
CA GLY A 161 -65.87 -15.92 38.53
C GLY A 161 -65.17 -17.26 38.72
N MET A 162 -64.31 -17.58 37.75
CA MET A 162 -63.32 -18.65 37.84
C MET A 162 -62.19 -18.24 38.78
N PHE A 163 -61.75 -16.98 38.71
CA PHE A 163 -60.82 -16.36 39.63
C PHE A 163 -61.47 -15.08 40.18
N GLY A 164 -61.93 -15.12 41.44
CA GLY A 164 -62.52 -13.93 42.06
C GLY A 164 -63.90 -13.57 41.49
N ALA A 165 -64.04 -12.35 40.98
CA ALA A 165 -65.26 -11.81 40.40
C ALA A 165 -65.25 -11.84 38.86
N ALA A 166 -66.43 -11.93 38.25
CA ALA A 166 -66.64 -12.02 36.82
C ALA A 166 -67.89 -11.24 36.40
N LEU A 167 -68.13 -11.09 35.10
CA LEU A 167 -69.34 -10.45 34.57
C LEU A 167 -70.28 -11.46 33.94
N GLU A 168 -71.54 -11.42 34.38
CA GLU A 168 -72.66 -12.19 33.81
C GLU A 168 -73.39 -11.35 32.74
N PHE A 169 -73.59 -11.93 31.57
CA PHE A 169 -74.25 -11.35 30.41
C PHE A 169 -75.52 -12.14 30.09
N ASP A 170 -76.59 -11.45 29.72
CA ASP A 170 -77.93 -12.05 29.54
C ASP A 170 -78.27 -12.50 28.11
N GLY A 171 -77.39 -12.24 27.13
CA GLY A 171 -77.61 -12.58 25.73
C GLY A 171 -78.53 -11.64 24.94
N TYR A 172 -78.99 -10.52 25.51
CA TYR A 172 -79.92 -9.60 24.85
C TYR A 172 -79.33 -8.22 24.55
N ASP A 173 -78.84 -7.51 25.58
CA ASP A 173 -78.32 -6.15 25.44
C ASP A 173 -77.20 -5.79 26.42
N ASP A 174 -76.61 -6.76 27.11
CA ASP A 174 -75.45 -6.54 27.98
C ASP A 174 -74.11 -6.47 27.20
N ASP A 175 -73.41 -5.33 27.29
CA ASP A 175 -72.04 -5.17 26.76
C ASP A 175 -71.15 -4.23 27.61
N VAL A 176 -69.83 -4.31 27.38
CA VAL A 176 -68.84 -3.45 28.03
C VAL A 176 -68.00 -2.73 26.97
N ASP A 177 -68.01 -1.39 26.98
CA ASP A 177 -67.18 -0.55 26.12
C ASP A 177 -65.79 -0.32 26.74
N LEU A 178 -64.77 -0.92 26.14
CA LEU A 178 -63.36 -0.79 26.54
C LEU A 178 -62.67 0.43 25.88
N GLY A 179 -63.44 1.22 25.12
CA GLY A 179 -63.01 2.45 24.46
C GLY A 179 -62.37 2.25 23.09
N ALA A 180 -62.14 3.37 22.40
CA ALA A 180 -61.49 3.45 21.09
C ALA A 180 -59.99 3.76 21.19
N ASN A 181 -59.26 3.05 22.05
CA ASN A 181 -57.83 3.26 22.21
C ASN A 181 -57.01 2.51 21.16
N SER A 182 -55.98 3.17 20.62
CA SER A 182 -55.02 2.57 19.70
C SER A 182 -54.21 1.42 20.31
N SER A 183 -54.08 1.36 21.64
CA SER A 183 -53.47 0.22 22.37
C SER A 183 -54.19 -1.10 22.11
N LEU A 184 -55.50 -1.07 21.86
CA LEU A 184 -56.35 -2.24 21.59
C LEU A 184 -56.41 -2.62 20.11
N SER A 185 -55.72 -1.88 19.23
CA SER A 185 -55.55 -2.24 17.83
C SER A 185 -54.44 -3.27 17.63
N LEU A 186 -54.75 -4.41 17.02
CA LEU A 186 -53.78 -5.51 16.84
C LEU A 186 -52.81 -5.29 15.66
N GLY A 187 -53.10 -4.36 14.76
CA GLY A 187 -52.24 -4.02 13.63
C GLY A 187 -51.83 -5.25 12.81
N THR A 188 -50.58 -5.30 12.35
CA THR A 188 -49.99 -6.45 11.62
C THR A 188 -49.13 -7.36 12.49
N GLY A 189 -48.88 -7.01 13.76
CA GLY A 189 -47.99 -7.74 14.65
C GLY A 189 -48.62 -8.99 15.25
N ASP A 190 -47.85 -9.76 16.00
CA ASP A 190 -48.39 -10.89 16.74
C ASP A 190 -49.36 -10.44 17.83
N PHE A 191 -50.29 -11.30 18.24
CA PHE A 191 -51.18 -11.01 19.36
C PHE A 191 -51.62 -12.29 20.06
N THR A 192 -52.12 -12.12 21.29
CA THR A 192 -52.87 -13.15 22.01
C THR A 192 -54.06 -12.49 22.69
N PHE A 193 -55.26 -13.03 22.50
CA PHE A 193 -56.41 -12.73 23.34
C PHE A 193 -56.77 -14.00 24.10
N MET A 194 -56.98 -13.88 25.41
CA MET A 194 -57.41 -14.99 26.23
C MET A 194 -58.46 -14.56 27.25
N ILE A 195 -59.33 -15.50 27.63
CA ILE A 195 -60.50 -15.24 28.47
C ILE A 195 -61.01 -16.56 29.05
N TRP A 196 -61.60 -16.51 30.23
CA TRP A 196 -62.42 -17.59 30.75
C TRP A 196 -63.89 -17.34 30.42
N GLU A 197 -64.56 -18.35 29.92
CA GLU A 197 -65.98 -18.27 29.61
C GLU A 197 -66.75 -19.45 30.20
N LYS A 198 -68.00 -19.19 30.57
CA LYS A 198 -68.96 -20.21 30.95
C LYS A 198 -70.32 -19.87 30.35
N SER A 199 -70.66 -20.51 29.24
CA SER A 199 -71.94 -20.28 28.56
C SER A 199 -73.16 -20.85 29.31
N HIS A 200 -74.25 -20.09 29.32
CA HIS A 200 -75.57 -20.58 29.73
C HIS A 200 -76.36 -21.26 28.59
N GLN A 201 -75.91 -21.04 27.36
CA GLN A 201 -76.49 -21.65 26.18
C GLN A 201 -75.77 -22.95 25.87
N THR A 202 -76.53 -23.93 25.36
CA THR A 202 -75.97 -25.22 24.88
C THR A 202 -75.63 -25.19 23.39
N SER A 203 -75.99 -24.10 22.72
CA SER A 203 -75.61 -23.78 21.36
C SER A 203 -76.03 -22.35 21.02
N TYR A 204 -75.31 -21.68 20.13
CA TYR A 204 -75.75 -20.38 19.58
C TYR A 204 -76.07 -20.49 18.09
N ASP A 205 -77.24 -19.98 17.68
CA ASP A 205 -77.61 -19.89 16.25
C ASP A 205 -76.69 -18.91 15.49
N ASN A 206 -76.28 -17.83 16.15
CA ASN A 206 -75.35 -16.80 15.66
C ASN A 206 -74.04 -16.85 16.46
N LYS A 207 -73.01 -16.10 16.04
CA LYS A 207 -71.71 -16.07 16.73
C LYS A 207 -71.80 -15.17 17.97
N ALA A 208 -71.82 -15.75 19.16
CA ALA A 208 -71.77 -14.98 20.39
C ALA A 208 -70.39 -14.32 20.51
N VAL A 209 -70.35 -13.00 20.71
CA VAL A 209 -69.09 -12.24 20.75
C VAL A 209 -68.52 -12.29 22.15
N LEU A 210 -67.24 -12.65 22.28
CA LEU A 210 -66.49 -12.51 23.53
C LEU A 210 -65.81 -11.14 23.57
N LEU A 211 -65.11 -10.76 22.49
CA LEU A 211 -64.46 -9.47 22.32
C LEU A 211 -64.44 -9.06 20.85
N THR A 212 -64.76 -7.80 20.55
CA THR A 212 -64.68 -7.24 19.18
C THR A 212 -64.14 -5.82 19.17
N ASN A 213 -63.30 -5.49 18.19
CA ASN A 213 -62.95 -4.10 17.86
C ASN A 213 -63.54 -3.67 16.51
N ARG A 214 -64.58 -4.36 16.08
CA ARG A 214 -65.40 -4.00 14.94
C ARG A 214 -66.81 -4.02 15.49
N PRO A 215 -67.39 -2.91 15.96
CA PRO A 215 -68.78 -2.81 16.40
C PRO A 215 -69.73 -2.40 15.26
N SER A 216 -69.19 -1.99 14.10
CA SER A 216 -69.99 -1.67 12.91
C SER A 216 -69.42 -2.31 11.64
N ASP A 217 -70.27 -2.47 10.63
CA ASP A 217 -69.84 -2.94 9.31
C ASP A 217 -69.13 -1.86 8.48
N ALA A 218 -69.09 -0.62 8.95
CA ALA A 218 -68.64 0.55 8.19
C ALA A 218 -67.13 0.58 7.90
N SER A 219 -66.28 0.01 8.77
CA SER A 219 -64.81 0.05 8.62
C SER A 219 -64.22 -1.14 7.86
N MET A 220 -64.96 -2.26 7.78
CA MET A 220 -64.52 -3.58 7.28
C MET A 220 -63.17 -4.09 7.83
N LYS A 221 -62.65 -3.48 8.91
CA LYS A 221 -61.38 -3.82 9.57
C LYS A 221 -61.65 -4.14 11.03
N GLY A 222 -60.99 -5.15 11.58
CA GLY A 222 -61.09 -5.49 13.00
C GLY A 222 -61.06 -6.98 13.25
N TYR A 223 -61.22 -7.32 14.53
CA TYR A 223 -61.26 -8.69 15.02
C TYR A 223 -62.59 -8.95 15.71
N ILE A 224 -63.03 -10.20 15.64
CA ILE A 224 -64.09 -10.77 16.46
C ILE A 224 -63.54 -12.08 17.03
N PHE A 225 -63.51 -12.16 18.35
CA PHE A 225 -63.32 -13.38 19.11
C PHE A 225 -64.68 -13.77 19.68
N GLY A 226 -65.11 -15.01 19.50
CA GLY A 226 -66.47 -15.43 19.83
C GLY A 226 -66.61 -16.94 20.01
N VAL A 227 -67.84 -17.40 20.19
CA VAL A 227 -68.22 -18.82 20.27
C VAL A 227 -69.49 -19.09 19.45
N GLN A 228 -69.57 -20.27 18.81
CA GLN A 228 -70.76 -20.75 18.07
C GLN A 228 -70.94 -22.27 18.30
N ASN A 229 -70.86 -22.70 19.57
CA ASN A 229 -70.57 -24.06 20.09
C ASN A 229 -69.07 -24.28 20.32
N THR A 230 -68.25 -24.00 19.29
CA THR A 230 -66.79 -24.01 19.42
C THR A 230 -66.24 -22.58 19.38
N PRO A 231 -65.03 -22.33 19.90
CA PRO A 231 -64.40 -21.03 19.79
C PRO A 231 -64.24 -20.57 18.34
N TYR A 232 -64.33 -19.27 18.11
CA TYR A 232 -64.36 -18.70 16.78
C TYR A 232 -63.53 -17.41 16.70
N LEU A 233 -62.61 -17.39 15.74
CA LEU A 233 -61.79 -16.24 15.38
C LEU A 233 -62.17 -15.73 14.01
N TYR A 234 -62.39 -14.43 13.92
CA TYR A 234 -62.57 -13.74 12.65
C TYR A 234 -61.75 -12.45 12.58
N LEU A 235 -60.86 -12.39 11.60
CA LEU A 235 -60.05 -11.22 11.30
C LEU A 235 -60.38 -10.71 9.90
N THR A 236 -60.72 -9.43 9.82
CA THR A 236 -61.04 -8.77 8.55
C THR A 236 -60.17 -7.54 8.33
N GLN A 237 -59.85 -7.28 7.07
CA GLN A 237 -59.28 -6.01 6.63
C GLN A 237 -60.05 -5.53 5.40
N SER A 238 -60.04 -4.22 5.12
CA SER A 238 -60.84 -3.59 4.07
C SER A 238 -60.67 -4.17 2.65
N THR A 239 -59.61 -4.94 2.38
CA THR A 239 -59.36 -5.60 1.08
C THR A 239 -58.76 -7.01 1.26
N GLY A 240 -59.20 -7.96 0.42
CA GLY A 240 -58.72 -9.36 0.40
C GLY A 240 -59.56 -10.33 1.25
N ASN A 241 -59.19 -11.62 1.27
CA ASN A 241 -59.94 -12.68 1.96
C ASN A 241 -59.84 -12.53 3.49
N ASN A 242 -60.94 -12.78 4.21
CA ASN A 242 -60.96 -12.78 5.68
C ASN A 242 -60.23 -14.00 6.24
N ILE A 243 -59.71 -13.89 7.47
CA ILE A 243 -59.27 -15.06 8.23
C ILE A 243 -60.43 -15.50 9.11
N THR A 244 -60.77 -16.78 9.02
CA THR A 244 -61.81 -17.41 9.82
C THR A 244 -61.25 -18.72 10.33
N LEU A 245 -61.32 -18.93 11.64
CA LEU A 245 -60.85 -20.13 12.31
C LEU A 245 -61.89 -20.53 13.36
N SER A 246 -62.37 -21.76 13.28
CA SER A 246 -63.24 -22.36 14.29
C SER A 246 -62.44 -23.40 15.07
N GLY A 247 -62.73 -23.52 16.36
CA GLY A 247 -62.25 -24.57 17.22
C GLY A 247 -62.95 -25.90 16.95
N GLU A 248 -62.45 -26.94 17.62
CA GLU A 248 -62.99 -28.30 17.57
C GLU A 248 -63.67 -28.69 18.90
N THR A 249 -63.19 -28.15 20.03
CA THR A 249 -63.74 -28.39 21.36
C THR A 249 -65.02 -27.58 21.58
N ASP A 250 -66.09 -28.27 22.00
CA ASP A 250 -67.33 -27.64 22.45
C ASP A 250 -67.09 -26.97 23.81
N VAL A 251 -67.38 -25.68 23.89
CA VAL A 251 -67.21 -24.85 25.09
C VAL A 251 -68.56 -24.35 25.65
N THR A 252 -69.67 -24.80 25.05
CA THR A 252 -71.04 -24.43 25.44
C THR A 252 -71.71 -25.49 26.32
N ASP A 253 -70.94 -26.19 27.14
CA ASP A 253 -71.41 -27.29 28.00
C ASP A 253 -71.75 -26.85 29.44
N SER A 254 -71.80 -25.55 29.67
CA SER A 254 -71.99 -24.90 30.98
C SER A 254 -70.87 -25.13 32.00
N ALA A 255 -69.69 -25.57 31.58
CA ALA A 255 -68.45 -25.55 32.36
C ALA A 255 -67.61 -24.29 32.06
N TRP A 256 -66.63 -24.02 32.92
CA TRP A 256 -65.63 -22.98 32.68
C TRP A 256 -64.59 -23.49 31.68
N HIS A 257 -64.36 -22.73 30.61
CA HIS A 257 -63.32 -22.99 29.62
C HIS A 257 -62.37 -21.83 29.47
N HIS A 258 -61.08 -22.13 29.36
CA HIS A 258 -60.06 -21.14 29.07
C HIS A 258 -59.77 -21.04 27.57
N ILE A 259 -60.26 -19.94 27.02
CA ILE A 259 -60.11 -19.33 25.71
C ILE A 259 -58.72 -18.79 25.37
N ALA A 260 -57.91 -19.27 24.42
CA ALA A 260 -56.80 -18.46 23.90
C ALA A 260 -56.70 -18.44 22.37
N PHE A 261 -56.77 -17.23 21.79
CA PHE A 261 -56.65 -16.94 20.36
C PHE A 261 -55.32 -16.26 20.07
N ILE A 262 -54.50 -16.84 19.19
CA ILE A 262 -53.13 -16.37 18.95
C ILE A 262 -52.91 -16.12 17.47
N ARG A 263 -52.17 -15.05 17.16
CA ARG A 263 -51.51 -14.85 15.87
C ARG A 263 -50.00 -14.82 16.07
N ARG A 264 -49.30 -15.76 15.44
CA ARG A 264 -47.83 -15.82 15.34
C ARG A 264 -47.41 -15.81 13.88
N GLY A 265 -46.97 -14.66 13.39
CA GLY A 265 -46.73 -14.43 11.97
C GLY A 265 -47.98 -14.71 11.16
N THR A 266 -47.87 -15.62 10.18
CA THR A 266 -48.98 -16.06 9.34
C THR A 266 -49.86 -17.14 9.98
N ASN A 267 -49.48 -17.69 11.13
CA ASN A 267 -50.22 -18.78 11.78
C ASN A 267 -51.17 -18.22 12.83
N HIS A 268 -52.42 -18.69 12.79
CA HIS A 268 -53.45 -18.38 13.75
C HIS A 268 -53.87 -19.67 14.44
N SER A 269 -54.04 -19.65 15.76
CA SER A 269 -54.36 -20.84 16.54
C SER A 269 -55.31 -20.54 17.68
N ILE A 270 -56.08 -21.55 18.05
CA ILE A 270 -56.97 -21.57 19.22
C ILE A 270 -56.42 -22.61 20.19
N TYR A 271 -56.43 -22.28 21.47
CA TYR A 271 -56.18 -23.21 22.57
C TYR A 271 -57.39 -23.18 23.49
N VAL A 272 -57.81 -24.36 23.96
CA VAL A 272 -58.88 -24.53 24.95
C VAL A 272 -58.28 -25.29 26.13
N ASP A 273 -58.46 -24.76 27.34
CA ASP A 273 -57.99 -25.37 28.59
C ASP A 273 -56.48 -25.70 28.61
N GLY A 274 -55.69 -24.81 27.98
CA GLY A 274 -54.23 -24.95 27.82
C GLY A 274 -53.78 -25.92 26.71
N ALA A 275 -54.70 -26.68 26.10
CA ALA A 275 -54.40 -27.57 24.98
C ALA A 275 -54.57 -26.86 23.64
N TYR A 276 -53.72 -27.18 22.67
CA TYR A 276 -53.92 -26.74 21.28
C TYR A 276 -55.19 -27.39 20.73
N ASP A 277 -56.10 -26.58 20.19
CA ASP A 277 -57.40 -27.02 19.68
C ASP A 277 -57.42 -27.00 18.14
N SER A 278 -57.18 -25.84 17.52
CA SER A 278 -57.17 -25.73 16.05
C SER A 278 -56.26 -24.62 15.54
N GLY A 279 -56.01 -24.60 14.22
CA GLY A 279 -55.23 -23.53 13.61
C GLY A 279 -55.32 -23.44 12.09
N VAL A 280 -54.98 -22.26 11.56
CA VAL A 280 -54.94 -21.98 10.13
C VAL A 280 -53.76 -21.06 9.79
N THR A 281 -53.14 -21.30 8.63
CA THR A 281 -52.18 -20.36 8.04
C THR A 281 -52.89 -19.39 7.12
N GLY A 282 -52.67 -18.09 7.33
CA GLY A 282 -53.31 -17.00 6.61
C GLY A 282 -52.38 -15.82 6.39
N SER A 283 -52.87 -14.78 5.73
CA SER A 283 -52.08 -13.54 5.57
C SER A 283 -52.03 -12.73 6.87
N MET A 284 -50.91 -12.05 7.12
CA MET A 284 -50.78 -11.07 8.21
C MET A 284 -51.64 -9.84 7.91
N LYS A 285 -52.89 -9.87 8.38
CA LYS A 285 -53.85 -8.80 8.19
C LYS A 285 -53.49 -7.58 9.01
N ASN A 286 -53.67 -6.38 8.44
CA ASN A 286 -53.60 -5.15 9.23
C ASN A 286 -54.94 -4.90 9.93
N ILE A 287 -54.99 -5.23 11.21
CA ILE A 287 -56.16 -5.10 12.08
C ILE A 287 -56.06 -3.83 12.93
N THR A 288 -55.75 -2.70 12.28
CA THR A 288 -55.90 -1.37 12.89
C THR A 288 -57.29 -0.85 12.59
N ASN A 289 -58.02 -0.50 13.64
CA ASN A 289 -59.32 0.11 13.53
C ASN A 289 -59.48 1.18 14.62
N ASN A 290 -60.18 2.26 14.30
CA ASN A 290 -60.43 3.39 15.21
C ASN A 290 -61.79 3.29 15.90
N GLN A 291 -62.41 2.11 15.84
CA GLN A 291 -63.66 1.85 16.52
C GLN A 291 -63.41 1.49 17.98
N HIS A 292 -64.47 1.55 18.76
CA HIS A 292 -64.50 1.07 20.13
C HIS A 292 -64.31 -0.44 20.17
N THR A 293 -63.66 -0.92 21.24
CA THR A 293 -63.55 -2.34 21.55
C THR A 293 -64.59 -2.69 22.58
N TYR A 294 -65.31 -3.80 22.40
CA TYR A 294 -66.37 -4.22 23.29
C TYR A 294 -66.25 -5.67 23.71
N LEU A 295 -66.67 -5.98 24.93
CA LEU A 295 -67.04 -7.32 25.37
C LEU A 295 -68.52 -7.58 25.07
N SER A 296 -68.88 -8.81 24.68
CA SER A 296 -70.28 -9.24 24.44
C SER A 296 -71.07 -8.52 23.34
N TYR A 297 -70.48 -7.66 22.51
CA TYR A 297 -71.26 -6.83 21.58
C TYR A 297 -71.97 -7.61 20.44
N GLY A 298 -73.30 -7.69 20.51
CA GLY A 298 -74.12 -8.48 19.59
C GLY A 298 -74.78 -7.73 18.42
N HIS A 299 -74.68 -6.40 18.33
CA HIS A 299 -75.38 -5.59 17.31
C HIS A 299 -74.75 -5.63 15.90
N MET A 300 -74.41 -6.81 15.39
CA MET A 300 -73.63 -6.94 14.16
C MET A 300 -73.96 -8.17 13.32
N GLY A 301 -74.47 -8.00 12.10
CA GLY A 301 -74.59 -9.09 11.11
C GLY A 301 -75.08 -10.42 11.69
N ASN A 302 -74.27 -11.48 11.58
CA ASN A 302 -74.52 -12.82 12.14
C ASN A 302 -73.87 -13.03 13.53
N CYS A 303 -73.75 -11.98 14.32
CA CYS A 303 -73.26 -12.03 15.70
C CYS A 303 -74.43 -11.93 16.69
N ALA A 304 -74.22 -12.37 17.91
CA ALA A 304 -75.14 -12.26 19.02
C ALA A 304 -74.40 -11.80 20.27
N TYR A 305 -75.15 -11.28 21.23
CA TYR A 305 -74.65 -11.04 22.58
C TYR A 305 -74.28 -12.37 23.23
N PHE A 306 -73.26 -12.36 24.08
CA PHE A 306 -72.91 -13.53 24.87
C PHE A 306 -73.93 -13.72 25.99
N ASP A 307 -74.30 -14.98 26.26
CA ASP A 307 -75.18 -15.36 27.38
C ASP A 307 -74.43 -16.35 28.26
N GLY A 308 -73.94 -15.86 29.39
CA GLY A 308 -73.02 -16.60 30.24
C GLY A 308 -72.16 -15.68 31.09
N VAL A 309 -71.11 -16.25 31.67
CA VAL A 309 -70.18 -15.55 32.54
C VAL A 309 -68.80 -15.45 31.87
N LEU A 310 -68.21 -14.26 31.85
CA LEU A 310 -66.85 -14.02 31.35
C LEU A 310 -65.94 -13.56 32.48
N ASP A 311 -64.69 -14.01 32.45
CA ASP A 311 -63.70 -13.71 33.48
C ASP A 311 -62.28 -13.59 32.90
N GLU A 312 -61.42 -12.82 33.55
CA GLU A 312 -60.00 -12.61 33.22
C GLU A 312 -59.67 -12.34 31.73
N PRO A 313 -60.35 -11.41 31.00
CA PRO A 313 -59.97 -11.10 29.63
C PRO A 313 -58.60 -10.41 29.61
N GLN A 314 -57.68 -10.98 28.83
CA GLN A 314 -56.33 -10.45 28.63
C GLN A 314 -56.01 -10.31 27.15
N LEU A 315 -55.48 -9.15 26.76
CA LEU A 315 -55.06 -8.86 25.39
C LEU A 315 -53.57 -8.50 25.36
N TYR A 316 -52.79 -9.25 24.58
CA TYR A 316 -51.37 -9.05 24.38
C TYR A 316 -51.05 -8.66 22.94
N ASN A 317 -50.07 -7.78 22.73
CA ASN A 317 -49.50 -7.50 21.40
C ASN A 317 -48.33 -8.44 21.03
N ARG A 318 -48.32 -9.65 21.59
CA ARG A 318 -47.36 -10.71 21.29
C ARG A 318 -48.06 -12.07 21.27
N ALA A 319 -47.46 -13.03 20.57
CA ALA A 319 -47.90 -14.41 20.61
C ALA A 319 -47.35 -15.10 21.86
N LEU A 320 -48.23 -15.41 22.82
CA LEU A 320 -47.86 -16.21 23.99
C LEU A 320 -47.42 -17.62 23.57
N SER A 321 -46.50 -18.18 24.33
CA SER A 321 -46.11 -19.58 24.22
C SER A 321 -47.13 -20.50 24.89
N ARG A 322 -47.02 -21.80 24.61
CA ARG A 322 -47.86 -22.81 25.25
C ARG A 322 -47.63 -22.83 26.76
N GLU A 323 -46.39 -22.68 27.19
CA GLU A 323 -46.00 -22.65 28.59
C GLU A 323 -46.67 -21.47 29.33
N GLU A 324 -46.69 -20.30 28.70
CA GLU A 324 -47.39 -19.13 29.26
C GLU A 324 -48.90 -19.32 29.30
N ILE A 325 -49.51 -19.86 28.23
CA ILE A 325 -50.96 -20.15 28.20
C ILE A 325 -51.34 -21.18 29.28
N ASN A 326 -50.51 -22.20 29.46
CA ASN A 326 -50.71 -23.22 30.47
C ASN A 326 -50.63 -22.66 31.90
N ALA A 327 -49.69 -21.75 32.17
CA ALA A 327 -49.57 -21.09 33.46
C ALA A 327 -50.76 -20.15 33.73
N SER A 328 -51.28 -19.46 32.72
CA SER A 328 -52.50 -18.66 32.88
C SER A 328 -53.75 -19.53 33.08
N TYR A 329 -53.80 -20.73 32.50
CA TYR A 329 -54.88 -21.69 32.72
C TYR A 329 -54.83 -22.29 34.14
N ASN A 330 -53.67 -22.80 34.53
CA ASN A 330 -53.46 -23.46 35.82
C ASN A 330 -51.97 -23.52 36.16
N ASN A 331 -51.48 -22.52 36.88
CA ASN A 331 -50.09 -22.47 37.30
C ASN A 331 -49.75 -23.53 38.38
N GLY A 332 -50.74 -24.04 39.12
CA GLY A 332 -50.53 -25.14 40.07
C GLY A 332 -50.06 -26.45 39.41
N LEU A 333 -50.35 -26.62 38.11
CA LEU A 333 -49.91 -27.75 37.30
C LEU A 333 -48.74 -27.41 36.36
N TYR A 334 -48.57 -26.13 36.01
CA TYR A 334 -47.62 -25.69 35.00
C TYR A 334 -46.79 -24.50 35.48
N LEU A 335 -45.47 -24.66 35.47
CA LEU A 335 -44.52 -23.60 35.86
C LEU A 335 -44.58 -22.41 34.89
N LEU A 336 -44.66 -21.19 35.43
CA LEU A 336 -44.48 -19.96 34.66
C LEU A 336 -43.00 -19.76 34.27
N TYR A 337 -42.64 -20.26 33.09
CA TYR A 337 -41.30 -20.17 32.53
C TYR A 337 -41.35 -19.85 31.03
N TYR A 338 -40.58 -18.86 30.60
CA TYR A 338 -40.38 -18.59 29.19
C TYR A 338 -38.97 -18.07 28.87
N ASN A 339 -38.49 -18.40 27.67
CA ASN A 339 -37.24 -17.86 27.12
C ASN A 339 -37.56 -16.90 25.97
N PHE A 340 -37.44 -15.60 26.23
CA PHE A 340 -37.58 -14.58 25.20
C PHE A 340 -36.34 -14.60 24.32
N THR A 341 -36.45 -14.99 23.05
CA THR A 341 -35.32 -15.09 22.12
C THR A 341 -35.48 -14.16 20.93
N GLY A 342 -34.38 -13.84 20.23
CA GLY A 342 -34.42 -12.97 19.05
C GLY A 342 -34.59 -11.50 19.41
N LEU A 343 -34.16 -11.13 20.62
CA LEU A 343 -34.20 -9.75 21.11
C LEU A 343 -33.21 -8.88 20.33
N THR A 344 -33.64 -7.68 19.96
CA THR A 344 -32.75 -6.62 19.46
C THR A 344 -32.15 -5.85 20.62
N GLU A 345 -31.16 -5.00 20.34
CA GLU A 345 -30.63 -4.11 21.36
C GLU A 345 -31.70 -3.18 21.93
N GLY A 346 -31.58 -2.88 23.22
CA GLY A 346 -32.50 -2.04 23.94
C GLY A 346 -32.86 -2.58 25.33
N ASP A 347 -33.65 -1.79 26.04
CA ASP A 347 -34.13 -2.10 27.38
C ASP A 347 -35.46 -2.84 27.32
N TYR A 348 -35.55 -3.94 28.07
CA TYR A 348 -36.76 -4.74 28.21
C TYR A 348 -37.16 -4.78 29.68
N SER A 349 -38.31 -4.18 30.00
CA SER A 349 -38.90 -4.23 31.34
C SER A 349 -39.86 -5.41 31.45
N TYR A 350 -39.87 -6.12 32.57
CA TYR A 350 -40.80 -7.23 32.78
C TYR A 350 -41.20 -7.40 34.24
N SER A 351 -42.43 -7.90 34.45
CA SER A 351 -42.95 -8.35 35.73
C SER A 351 -43.82 -9.58 35.55
N ALA A 352 -43.98 -10.36 36.62
CA ALA A 352 -44.92 -11.48 36.65
C ALA A 352 -46.06 -11.18 37.60
N HIS A 353 -47.24 -11.69 37.25
CA HIS A 353 -48.48 -11.51 37.99
C HIS A 353 -49.08 -12.88 38.27
N ALA A 354 -49.77 -13.01 39.40
CA ALA A 354 -50.59 -14.18 39.69
C ALA A 354 -51.86 -13.79 40.45
N MET A 355 -52.93 -14.55 40.20
CA MET A 355 -54.21 -14.44 40.87
C MET A 355 -54.67 -15.81 41.34
N ASP A 356 -55.21 -15.91 42.55
CA ASP A 356 -55.85 -17.12 43.06
C ASP A 356 -57.37 -17.19 42.77
N THR A 357 -57.98 -18.35 42.95
CA THR A 357 -59.43 -18.54 42.74
C THR A 357 -60.33 -17.67 43.64
N SER A 358 -59.77 -17.02 44.66
CA SER A 358 -60.50 -16.10 45.56
C SER A 358 -60.36 -14.62 45.14
N GLY A 359 -59.73 -14.32 43.99
CA GLY A 359 -59.53 -12.95 43.50
C GLY A 359 -58.34 -12.23 44.14
N ASN A 360 -57.46 -12.95 44.84
CA ASN A 360 -56.27 -12.36 45.43
C ASN A 360 -55.15 -12.28 44.40
N MET A 361 -54.71 -11.06 44.09
CA MET A 361 -53.62 -10.80 43.16
C MET A 361 -52.30 -10.45 43.84
N SER A 362 -51.20 -10.76 43.16
CA SER A 362 -49.86 -10.29 43.51
C SER A 362 -48.99 -10.12 42.26
N GLN A 363 -47.95 -9.30 42.37
CA GLN A 363 -46.99 -9.01 41.30
C GLN A 363 -45.57 -9.04 41.87
N THR A 364 -44.60 -9.46 41.06
CA THR A 364 -43.17 -9.30 41.35
C THR A 364 -42.76 -7.83 41.28
N GLU A 365 -41.52 -7.51 41.70
CA GLU A 365 -40.91 -6.27 41.26
C GLU A 365 -40.79 -6.21 39.73
N THR A 366 -40.80 -5.01 39.16
CA THR A 366 -40.42 -4.80 37.76
C THR A 366 -38.90 -4.85 37.63
N ARG A 367 -38.40 -5.70 36.71
CA ARG A 367 -36.97 -5.76 36.35
C ARG A 367 -36.77 -5.23 34.94
N THR A 368 -35.63 -4.59 34.70
CA THR A 368 -35.16 -4.20 33.37
C THR A 368 -33.90 -4.99 33.02
N VAL A 369 -33.82 -5.49 31.79
CA VAL A 369 -32.62 -6.09 31.21
C VAL A 369 -32.26 -5.34 29.93
N THR A 370 -31.00 -4.98 29.78
CA THR A 370 -30.49 -4.28 28.59
C THR A 370 -29.80 -5.30 27.70
N ILE A 371 -30.24 -5.42 26.45
CA ILE A 371 -29.54 -6.18 25.42
C ILE A 371 -28.59 -5.22 24.70
N ASP A 372 -27.30 -5.53 24.73
CA ASP A 372 -26.24 -4.72 24.11
C ASP A 372 -25.18 -5.66 23.54
N PHE A 373 -25.07 -5.70 22.20
CA PHE A 373 -24.14 -6.61 21.54
C PHE A 373 -22.74 -6.00 21.46
N ASN A 374 -21.76 -6.82 21.07
CA ASN A 374 -20.42 -6.30 20.88
C ASN A 374 -20.40 -5.32 19.69
N PRO A 375 -19.56 -4.27 19.74
CA PRO A 375 -19.41 -3.33 18.63
C PRO A 375 -18.94 -4.07 17.37
N GLN A 376 -19.41 -3.64 16.20
CA GLN A 376 -19.07 -4.25 14.91
C GLN A 376 -17.94 -3.48 14.24
N ILE A 377 -16.92 -4.20 13.77
CA ILE A 377 -15.76 -3.63 13.06
C ILE A 377 -15.79 -4.10 11.61
N SER A 378 -15.80 -3.18 10.65
CA SER A 378 -15.82 -3.46 9.22
C SER A 378 -14.94 -2.49 8.42
N ASN A 379 -14.84 -2.70 7.10
CA ASN A 379 -14.08 -1.83 6.18
C ASN A 379 -12.64 -1.49 6.63
N VAL A 380 -11.98 -2.45 7.30
CA VAL A 380 -10.62 -2.28 7.80
C VAL A 380 -9.65 -2.21 6.64
N SER A 381 -8.87 -1.14 6.58
CA SER A 381 -7.89 -0.94 5.52
C SER A 381 -6.72 -0.06 5.97
N ALA A 382 -5.60 -0.18 5.26
CA ALA A 382 -4.43 0.67 5.41
C ALA A 382 -4.08 1.29 4.06
N ALA A 383 -3.92 2.60 4.00
CA ALA A 383 -3.66 3.35 2.78
C ALA A 383 -2.44 4.28 2.94
N PRO A 384 -1.44 4.19 2.04
CA PRO A 384 -1.28 3.14 1.03
C PRO A 384 -0.98 1.77 1.66
N HIS A 385 -1.38 0.68 1.00
CA HIS A 385 -1.11 -0.68 1.48
C HIS A 385 0.39 -1.03 1.42
N THR A 386 1.11 -0.49 0.43
CA THR A 386 2.56 -0.60 0.32
C THR A 386 3.17 0.80 0.29
N VAL A 387 4.15 1.05 1.16
CA VAL A 387 4.79 2.36 1.32
C VAL A 387 6.31 2.21 1.40
N GLY A 388 7.08 3.25 1.09
CA GLY A 388 8.53 3.27 1.37
C GLY A 388 8.86 4.00 2.67
N PHE A 389 10.15 4.08 3.01
CA PHE A 389 10.60 4.64 4.29
C PHE A 389 10.13 6.07 4.56
N GLY A 390 9.69 6.33 5.78
CA GLY A 390 9.39 7.68 6.28
C GLY A 390 8.15 8.33 5.68
N TYR A 391 7.22 7.52 5.19
CA TYR A 391 5.92 7.95 4.69
C TYR A 391 4.80 7.42 5.58
N ASN A 392 3.74 8.21 5.71
CA ASN A 392 2.64 7.88 6.60
C ASN A 392 1.73 6.80 5.98
N VAL A 393 1.17 5.95 6.84
CA VAL A 393 0.11 4.99 6.50
C VAL A 393 -1.12 5.35 7.33
N THR A 394 -2.25 5.60 6.66
CA THR A 394 -3.51 5.83 7.34
C THR A 394 -4.26 4.50 7.45
N ILE A 395 -4.49 4.05 8.68
CA ILE A 395 -5.33 2.89 8.99
C ILE A 395 -6.74 3.40 9.26
N ILE A 396 -7.74 2.82 8.62
CA ILE A 396 -9.15 3.18 8.74
C ILE A 396 -9.96 1.92 9.07
N ALA A 397 -10.96 2.04 9.93
CA ALA A 397 -11.96 1.02 10.18
C ALA A 397 -13.31 1.69 10.45
N ASP A 398 -14.38 1.08 9.98
CA ASP A 398 -15.73 1.48 10.35
C ASP A 398 -16.14 0.70 11.60
N VAL A 399 -16.54 1.43 12.65
CA VAL A 399 -16.96 0.87 13.93
C VAL A 399 -18.37 1.34 14.23
N ILE A 400 -19.29 0.38 14.30
CA ILE A 400 -20.71 0.63 14.54
C ILE A 400 -21.11 -0.06 15.84
N ASP A 401 -21.83 0.67 16.67
CA ASP A 401 -22.50 0.13 17.84
C ASP A 401 -23.88 0.78 17.91
N THR A 402 -24.94 -0.03 17.79
CA THR A 402 -26.32 0.46 17.73
C THR A 402 -26.98 0.57 19.09
N GLY A 403 -26.33 0.07 20.14
CA GLY A 403 -26.82 0.01 21.50
C GLY A 403 -26.23 1.13 22.34
N SER A 404 -25.26 0.80 23.20
CA SER A 404 -24.65 1.77 24.12
C SER A 404 -23.76 2.80 23.42
N GLY A 405 -23.37 2.56 22.18
CA GLY A 405 -22.49 3.43 21.39
C GLY A 405 -21.02 3.14 21.65
N VAL A 406 -20.16 3.56 20.70
CA VAL A 406 -18.72 3.28 20.76
C VAL A 406 -18.04 4.16 21.81
N SER A 407 -17.33 3.54 22.76
CA SER A 407 -16.55 4.21 23.81
C SER A 407 -15.11 4.47 23.39
N ASN A 408 -14.43 3.45 22.86
CA ASN A 408 -13.02 3.53 22.48
C ASN A 408 -12.73 2.67 21.26
N VAL A 409 -11.87 3.18 20.37
CA VAL A 409 -11.33 2.42 19.24
C VAL A 409 -9.81 2.57 19.25
N SER A 410 -9.11 1.45 19.14
CA SER A 410 -7.66 1.42 19.13
C SER A 410 -7.11 0.45 18.11
N VAL A 411 -5.89 0.70 17.65
CA VAL A 411 -5.16 -0.18 16.75
C VAL A 411 -3.87 -0.62 17.44
N ASN A 412 -3.69 -1.92 17.56
CA ASN A 412 -2.41 -2.51 17.95
C ASN A 412 -1.63 -2.86 16.68
N ILE A 413 -0.49 -2.22 16.48
CA ILE A 413 0.41 -2.43 15.34
C ILE A 413 1.64 -3.18 15.83
N THR A 414 1.93 -4.30 15.20
CA THR A 414 3.17 -5.09 15.38
C THR A 414 4.08 -4.83 14.20
N SER A 415 5.24 -4.23 14.45
CA SER A 415 6.28 -3.99 13.45
C SER A 415 7.03 -5.29 13.10
N PRO A 416 7.81 -5.30 12.00
CA PRO A 416 8.54 -6.48 11.54
C PRO A 416 9.55 -7.06 12.56
N ASP A 417 10.02 -6.27 13.52
CA ASP A 417 10.91 -6.67 14.62
C ASP A 417 10.15 -7.08 15.90
N GLU A 418 8.85 -7.36 15.77
CA GLU A 418 7.94 -7.77 16.85
C GLU A 418 7.69 -6.70 17.93
N ALA A 419 8.16 -5.46 17.75
CA ALA A 419 7.76 -4.37 18.61
C ALA A 419 6.25 -4.08 18.42
N GLN A 420 5.56 -3.82 19.51
CA GLN A 420 4.11 -3.57 19.50
C GLN A 420 3.81 -2.18 20.02
N GLY A 421 2.88 -1.50 19.35
CA GLY A 421 2.34 -0.23 19.78
C GLY A 421 0.81 -0.26 19.74
N ASN A 422 0.17 0.15 20.85
CA ASN A 422 -1.27 0.33 20.90
C ASN A 422 -1.61 1.83 20.82
N TYR A 423 -2.42 2.20 19.85
CA TYR A 423 -2.73 3.59 19.54
C TYR A 423 -4.23 3.83 19.49
N ALA A 424 -4.69 4.93 20.09
CA ALA A 424 -6.08 5.35 19.97
C ALA A 424 -6.36 5.83 18.54
N MET A 425 -7.45 5.37 17.96
CA MET A 425 -7.95 5.84 16.67
C MET A 425 -8.90 7.03 16.91
N THR A 426 -8.85 8.02 16.01
CA THR A 426 -9.71 9.19 16.07
C THR A 426 -10.90 9.02 15.15
N TRP A 427 -12.10 9.33 15.63
CA TRP A 427 -13.29 9.44 14.78
C TRP A 427 -13.04 10.47 13.66
N SER A 428 -13.34 10.11 12.41
CA SER A 428 -13.25 11.02 11.27
C SER A 428 -14.61 11.51 10.79
N SER A 429 -15.52 10.59 10.45
CA SER A 429 -16.84 10.91 9.90
C SER A 429 -17.70 9.66 9.78
N GLY A 430 -19.00 9.77 10.01
CA GLY A 430 -19.90 8.61 9.97
C GLY A 430 -19.45 7.58 11.01
N ASP A 431 -19.22 6.35 10.56
CA ASP A 431 -18.76 5.25 11.40
C ASP A 431 -17.23 5.07 11.37
N ALA A 432 -16.52 5.89 10.59
CA ALA A 432 -15.10 5.72 10.32
C ALA A 432 -14.21 6.27 11.44
N TYR A 433 -13.29 5.43 11.91
CA TYR A 433 -12.18 5.77 12.79
C TYR A 433 -10.87 5.62 12.02
N GLN A 434 -9.93 6.53 12.26
CA GLN A 434 -8.63 6.51 11.59
C GLN A 434 -7.46 6.71 12.54
N TYR A 435 -6.31 6.17 12.17
CA TYR A 435 -5.03 6.43 12.80
C TYR A 435 -3.93 6.57 11.75
N VAL A 436 -3.09 7.60 11.87
CA VAL A 436 -1.98 7.85 10.94
C VAL A 436 -0.69 7.34 11.58
N PHE A 437 -0.21 6.20 11.09
CA PHE A 437 1.07 5.63 11.52
C PHE A 437 2.23 6.26 10.76
N THR A 438 3.25 6.72 11.50
CA THR A 438 4.39 7.47 10.95
C THR A 438 5.73 6.75 11.10
N ASP A 439 5.79 5.66 11.87
CA ASP A 439 7.02 4.92 12.16
C ASP A 439 7.26 3.79 11.15
N THR A 440 7.41 4.21 9.89
CA THR A 440 7.62 3.33 8.73
C THR A 440 9.10 3.25 8.33
N TRP A 441 10.00 3.23 9.32
CA TRP A 441 11.45 3.24 9.10
C TRP A 441 12.07 1.83 9.02
N LEU A 442 11.29 0.79 9.30
CA LEU A 442 11.69 -0.61 9.18
C LEU A 442 11.01 -1.25 7.97
N ALA A 443 11.76 -1.95 7.11
CA ALA A 443 11.18 -2.68 5.98
C ALA A 443 10.56 -3.99 6.45
N GLY A 444 9.41 -4.35 5.90
CA GLY A 444 8.71 -5.59 6.21
C GLY A 444 7.20 -5.41 6.34
N GLN A 445 6.55 -6.49 6.77
CA GLN A 445 5.12 -6.53 7.02
C GLN A 445 4.81 -6.03 8.43
N TYR A 446 3.93 -5.03 8.52
CA TYR A 446 3.37 -4.55 9.77
C TYR A 446 1.98 -5.17 9.91
N ASN A 447 1.81 -6.01 10.92
CA ASN A 447 0.51 -6.60 11.23
C ASN A 447 -0.25 -5.68 12.18
N TYR A 448 -1.56 -5.58 12.03
CA TYR A 448 -2.35 -4.80 12.97
C TYR A 448 -3.70 -5.44 13.29
N THR A 449 -4.18 -5.14 14.49
CA THR A 449 -5.50 -5.56 14.99
C THR A 449 -6.24 -4.34 15.52
N ILE A 450 -7.47 -4.16 15.05
CA ILE A 450 -8.37 -3.12 15.54
C ILE A 450 -9.14 -3.68 16.73
N TRP A 451 -9.27 -2.89 17.78
CA TRP A 451 -10.07 -3.19 18.97
C TRP A 451 -11.10 -2.08 19.14
N ALA A 452 -12.36 -2.47 19.34
CA ALA A 452 -13.45 -1.56 19.65
C ALA A 452 -14.09 -1.96 20.98
N THR A 453 -14.41 -0.96 21.79
CA THR A 453 -15.12 -1.11 23.06
C THR A 453 -16.30 -0.15 23.06
N ASP A 454 -17.48 -0.65 23.41
CA ASP A 454 -18.69 0.17 23.57
C ASP A 454 -18.79 0.77 24.98
N ASN A 455 -19.85 1.54 25.25
CA ASN A 455 -20.06 2.18 26.56
C ASN A 455 -20.51 1.20 27.65
N SER A 456 -20.96 0.00 27.28
CA SER A 456 -21.24 -1.11 28.21
C SER A 456 -20.05 -2.03 28.45
N SER A 457 -18.88 -1.69 27.92
CA SER A 457 -17.64 -2.48 28.01
C SER A 457 -17.67 -3.82 27.25
N ASN A 458 -18.57 -4.02 26.28
CA ASN A 458 -18.42 -5.11 25.33
C ASN A 458 -17.28 -4.80 24.37
N ILE A 459 -16.57 -5.85 23.96
CA ILE A 459 -15.34 -5.73 23.18
C ILE A 459 -15.44 -6.58 21.93
N ASN A 460 -14.98 -6.02 20.81
CA ASN A 460 -14.71 -6.78 19.60
C ASN A 460 -13.33 -6.44 19.04
N SER A 461 -12.80 -7.35 18.23
CA SER A 461 -11.52 -7.13 17.55
C SER A 461 -11.54 -7.65 16.12
N SER A 462 -10.78 -7.00 15.24
CA SER A 462 -10.58 -7.41 13.86
C SER A 462 -9.08 -7.53 13.59
N SER A 463 -8.62 -8.77 13.40
CA SER A 463 -7.20 -9.14 13.26
C SER A 463 -6.90 -9.73 11.87
N GLY A 464 -5.62 -9.97 11.58
CA GLY A 464 -5.16 -10.51 10.30
C GLY A 464 -4.88 -9.45 9.22
N HIS A 465 -5.00 -8.17 9.58
CA HIS A 465 -4.72 -7.06 8.67
C HIS A 465 -3.24 -6.71 8.68
N HIS A 466 -2.76 -6.21 7.54
CA HIS A 466 -1.38 -5.79 7.40
C HIS A 466 -1.20 -4.71 6.34
N PHE A 467 -0.10 -3.98 6.45
CA PHE A 467 0.46 -3.17 5.38
C PHE A 467 1.96 -3.46 5.28
N HIS A 468 2.58 -3.03 4.19
CA HIS A 468 3.96 -3.36 3.90
C HIS A 468 4.80 -2.10 3.72
N VAL A 469 5.89 -2.00 4.49
CA VAL A 469 6.95 -1.03 4.19
C VAL A 469 7.97 -1.75 3.32
N SER A 470 8.08 -1.33 2.06
CA SER A 470 9.05 -1.86 1.12
C SER A 470 9.96 -0.75 0.61
N ALA A 471 11.25 -1.04 0.58
CA ALA A 471 12.31 -0.25 0.00
C ALA A 471 13.36 -1.18 -0.62
N GLN A 472 13.66 -0.96 -1.90
CA GLN A 472 14.76 -1.62 -2.59
C GLN A 472 15.70 -0.55 -3.11
N ALA A 473 16.90 -0.49 -2.55
CA ALA A 473 17.89 0.50 -2.91
C ALA A 473 19.29 -0.04 -2.68
N SER A 474 20.26 0.55 -3.38
CA SER A 474 21.68 0.25 -3.19
C SER A 474 22.45 1.54 -2.99
N MET A 475 23.52 1.48 -2.20
CA MET A 475 24.45 2.58 -2.01
C MET A 475 25.84 2.16 -2.46
N SER A 476 26.53 3.06 -3.17
CA SER A 476 27.82 2.79 -3.77
C SER A 476 28.70 4.04 -3.72
N ILE A 477 29.94 3.89 -3.24
CA ILE A 477 30.91 4.96 -3.14
C ILE A 477 32.33 4.45 -3.42
N ALA A 478 33.12 5.22 -4.16
CA ALA A 478 34.57 5.05 -4.29
C ALA A 478 35.24 6.41 -4.20
N THR A 479 36.43 6.50 -3.61
CA THR A 479 37.23 7.71 -3.76
C THR A 479 37.87 7.74 -5.15
N LEU A 480 38.10 8.94 -5.68
CA LEU A 480 38.77 9.15 -6.96
C LEU A 480 40.22 8.62 -6.97
N LYS A 481 40.83 8.52 -5.79
CA LYS A 481 42.18 8.01 -5.58
C LYS A 481 42.22 7.10 -4.36
N ASP A 482 43.16 6.17 -4.35
CA ASP A 482 43.46 5.36 -3.15
C ASP A 482 44.46 6.05 -2.22
N SER A 483 45.03 7.20 -2.63
CA SER A 483 45.90 8.02 -1.77
C SER A 483 45.75 9.52 -2.06
N TYR A 484 45.76 10.33 -1.00
CA TYR A 484 45.65 11.79 -1.07
C TYR A 484 46.75 12.48 -0.26
N SER A 485 47.45 13.43 -0.88
CA SER A 485 48.38 14.34 -0.21
C SER A 485 47.65 15.56 0.35
N GLY A 486 48.19 16.20 1.39
CA GLY A 486 47.52 17.26 2.15
C GLY A 486 46.79 18.36 1.33
N SER A 487 47.31 18.79 0.19
CA SER A 487 46.68 19.83 -0.64
C SER A 487 45.47 19.38 -1.48
N GLN A 488 45.25 18.07 -1.62
CA GLN A 488 44.27 17.50 -2.56
C GLN A 488 42.87 17.41 -1.95
N TYR A 489 41.85 17.65 -2.79
CA TYR A 489 40.46 17.35 -2.45
C TYR A 489 40.21 15.85 -2.46
N ILE A 490 39.54 15.35 -1.43
CA ILE A 490 39.01 13.99 -1.39
C ILE A 490 37.68 14.04 -2.14
N ASN A 491 37.68 13.51 -3.35
CA ASN A 491 36.51 13.43 -4.22
C ASN A 491 36.11 11.96 -4.38
N ILE A 492 34.83 11.70 -4.64
CA ILE A 492 34.24 10.39 -4.85
C ILE A 492 33.75 10.20 -6.30
N THR A 493 33.68 8.94 -6.75
CA THR A 493 33.36 8.45 -8.10
C THR A 493 32.67 7.07 -8.04
N ASP A 494 32.20 6.50 -9.15
CA ASP A 494 31.56 5.16 -9.13
C ASP A 494 32.54 4.08 -8.63
N PRO A 495 32.17 3.25 -7.64
CA PRO A 495 32.93 2.04 -7.37
C PRO A 495 32.75 1.00 -8.49
N PRO A 496 33.65 0.01 -8.62
CA PRO A 496 33.38 -1.18 -9.44
C PRO A 496 32.05 -1.80 -8.99
N ASN A 497 31.04 -1.81 -9.86
CA ASN A 497 29.67 -2.18 -9.50
C ASN A 497 29.61 -3.67 -9.11
N PRO A 498 28.98 -4.04 -7.97
CA PRO A 498 28.64 -5.43 -7.69
C PRO A 498 27.52 -5.91 -8.63
N PRO A 499 27.38 -7.23 -8.86
CA PRO A 499 26.24 -7.79 -9.59
C PRO A 499 24.90 -7.46 -8.91
N GLU A 500 23.81 -7.35 -9.67
CA GLU A 500 22.47 -7.05 -9.14
C GLU A 500 21.98 -8.17 -8.17
N ASN A 501 21.38 -7.78 -7.04
CA ASN A 501 20.85 -8.63 -5.93
C ASN A 501 21.87 -9.16 -4.89
N TYR A 502 23.05 -8.52 -4.80
CA TYR A 502 24.12 -8.92 -3.89
C TYR A 502 24.50 -7.80 -2.91
N THR A 503 24.56 -8.14 -1.62
CA THR A 503 24.97 -7.21 -0.55
C THR A 503 26.37 -7.55 -0.06
N LEU A 504 27.32 -6.62 -0.19
CA LEU A 504 28.70 -6.86 0.22
C LEU A 504 28.81 -6.97 1.76
N VAL A 505 29.08 -8.18 2.25
CA VAL A 505 29.12 -8.48 3.70
C VAL A 505 30.53 -8.56 4.26
N ALA A 506 31.54 -8.83 3.42
CA ALA A 506 32.95 -8.73 3.82
C ALA A 506 33.84 -8.41 2.62
N ARG A 507 34.82 -7.53 2.82
CA ARG A 507 35.82 -7.15 1.80
C ARG A 507 37.21 -7.56 2.27
N GLY A 508 37.88 -8.41 1.49
CA GLY A 508 39.30 -8.72 1.59
C GLY A 508 40.09 -8.10 0.43
N PHE A 509 41.42 -8.12 0.53
CA PHE A 509 42.32 -7.51 -0.48
C PHE A 509 42.16 -8.08 -1.91
N THR A 510 41.68 -9.32 -2.04
CA THR A 510 41.54 -10.04 -3.32
C THR A 510 40.21 -10.78 -3.45
N TRP A 511 39.24 -10.49 -2.58
CA TRP A 511 37.95 -11.13 -2.63
C TRP A 511 36.89 -10.24 -2.00
N ASN A 512 35.67 -10.38 -2.48
CA ASN A 512 34.49 -9.80 -1.91
C ASN A 512 33.54 -10.94 -1.55
N THR A 513 33.02 -10.95 -0.33
CA THR A 513 31.93 -11.86 0.05
C THR A 513 30.63 -11.08 -0.04
N TYR A 514 29.73 -11.55 -0.87
CA TYR A 514 28.41 -10.99 -1.09
C TYR A 514 27.36 -11.92 -0.51
N TYR A 515 26.44 -11.39 0.27
CA TYR A 515 25.26 -12.11 0.70
C TYR A 515 24.16 -11.95 -0.33
N ASN A 516 23.68 -13.08 -0.85
CA ASN A 516 22.52 -13.13 -1.73
C ASN A 516 21.30 -13.52 -0.89
N ALA A 517 20.48 -12.54 -0.57
CA ALA A 517 19.31 -12.73 0.29
C ALA A 517 18.23 -13.64 -0.32
N SER A 518 18.16 -13.70 -1.66
CA SER A 518 17.19 -14.57 -2.36
C SER A 518 17.53 -16.06 -2.29
N SER A 519 18.81 -16.39 -2.08
CA SER A 519 19.29 -17.78 -1.92
C SER A 519 19.75 -18.12 -0.50
N GLY A 520 19.88 -17.12 0.38
CA GLY A 520 20.42 -17.29 1.73
C GLY A 520 21.91 -17.64 1.77
N GLN A 521 22.63 -17.47 0.65
CA GLN A 521 24.03 -17.88 0.50
C GLN A 521 24.98 -16.68 0.48
N ASN A 522 26.11 -16.84 1.16
CA ASN A 522 27.27 -15.96 1.00
C ASN A 522 28.09 -16.41 -0.21
N ILE A 523 28.08 -15.63 -1.28
CA ILE A 523 28.88 -15.83 -2.48
C ILE A 523 30.21 -15.11 -2.30
N LEU A 524 31.28 -15.88 -2.15
CA LEU A 524 32.63 -15.37 -2.18
C LEU A 524 33.04 -15.16 -3.65
N GLU A 525 32.96 -13.93 -4.10
CA GLU A 525 33.55 -13.51 -5.37
C GLU A 525 35.05 -13.24 -5.11
N THR A 526 35.86 -14.27 -5.33
CA THR A 526 37.31 -14.11 -5.35
C THR A 526 37.71 -13.45 -6.65
N TYR A 527 38.51 -12.38 -6.59
CA TYR A 527 39.27 -11.98 -7.77
C TYR A 527 40.15 -13.17 -8.19
N PRO A 528 40.24 -13.46 -9.49
CA PRO A 528 40.45 -14.82 -9.99
C PRO A 528 41.75 -15.46 -9.52
N GLY A 529 41.60 -16.62 -8.87
CA GLY A 529 42.57 -17.71 -8.70
C GLY A 529 41.98 -19.03 -9.25
N PRO A 530 42.79 -20.08 -9.47
CA PRO A 530 42.78 -20.91 -10.69
C PRO A 530 41.61 -21.89 -10.87
N VAL A 531 41.21 -22.10 -12.14
CA VAL A 531 40.16 -23.03 -12.58
C VAL A 531 40.73 -24.45 -12.80
N ASN A 532 40.12 -25.45 -12.15
CA ASN A 532 40.18 -26.86 -12.56
C ASN A 532 38.96 -27.16 -13.46
N TYR A 533 38.97 -28.23 -14.24
CA TYR A 533 37.73 -28.73 -14.88
C TYR A 533 37.44 -30.18 -14.44
N GLN A 534 36.16 -30.55 -14.53
CA GLN A 534 35.60 -31.83 -14.13
C GLN A 534 35.06 -32.57 -15.38
N GLU A 535 35.42 -33.83 -15.56
CA GLU A 535 34.90 -34.67 -16.66
C GLU A 535 33.53 -35.29 -16.33
N GLU A 536 32.87 -35.92 -17.31
CA GLU A 536 31.57 -36.63 -17.17
C GLU A 536 31.57 -37.77 -16.12
N ASN A 537 32.73 -38.15 -15.57
CA ASN A 537 32.87 -39.12 -14.48
C ASN A 537 33.19 -38.49 -13.10
N GLU A 538 33.02 -37.18 -12.96
CA GLU A 538 33.20 -36.39 -11.73
C GLU A 538 34.64 -36.24 -11.20
N THR A 539 35.68 -36.59 -11.97
CA THR A 539 37.08 -36.41 -11.53
C THR A 539 37.64 -35.03 -11.92
N TRP A 540 38.31 -34.34 -10.99
CA TRP A 540 38.92 -33.01 -11.20
C TRP A 540 40.41 -33.11 -11.54
N ILE A 541 40.85 -32.47 -12.64
CA ILE A 541 42.26 -32.52 -13.09
C ILE A 541 42.88 -31.10 -13.17
N PRO A 542 44.09 -30.87 -12.60
CA PRO A 542 44.87 -29.64 -12.77
C PRO A 542 45.43 -29.50 -14.19
N ILE A 543 45.29 -28.31 -14.78
CA ILE A 543 45.62 -28.00 -16.19
C ILE A 543 47.14 -27.82 -16.37
N ASN A 544 47.90 -28.91 -16.31
CA ASN A 544 49.29 -28.91 -16.75
C ASN A 544 49.67 -30.32 -17.18
N ASN A 545 49.49 -30.66 -18.47
CA ASN A 545 50.39 -31.53 -19.26
C ASN A 545 49.81 -31.93 -20.65
N THR A 546 50.63 -31.71 -21.68
CA THR A 546 50.68 -32.30 -23.05
C THR A 546 49.73 -31.79 -24.16
N ILE A 547 50.35 -31.33 -25.25
CA ILE A 547 49.80 -30.58 -26.41
C ILE A 547 49.94 -31.44 -27.68
N ASN A 548 48.86 -31.57 -28.45
CA ASN A 548 48.84 -31.81 -29.90
C ASN A 548 47.86 -30.83 -30.57
N SER A 549 47.92 -30.71 -31.90
CA SER A 549 47.19 -29.71 -32.71
C SER A 549 45.71 -29.57 -32.36
N LEU A 550 45.27 -28.32 -32.22
CA LEU A 550 43.96 -27.93 -31.72
C LEU A 550 43.03 -27.58 -32.91
N SER A 551 41.85 -28.19 -32.97
CA SER A 551 40.84 -27.92 -34.02
C SER A 551 40.25 -26.50 -33.90
N SER A 552 39.56 -26.04 -34.94
CA SER A 552 38.85 -24.73 -34.99
C SER A 552 37.77 -24.53 -33.92
N ASP A 553 37.41 -25.62 -33.27
CA ASP A 553 36.39 -25.84 -32.26
C ASP A 553 37.05 -26.01 -30.87
N HIS A 554 38.37 -25.82 -30.80
CA HIS A 554 39.16 -25.91 -29.59
C HIS A 554 38.99 -24.68 -28.67
N PRO A 555 38.78 -24.87 -27.36
CA PRO A 555 38.48 -23.79 -26.42
C PRO A 555 39.51 -22.65 -26.37
N ALA A 556 40.80 -22.88 -26.65
CA ALA A 556 41.79 -21.79 -26.72
C ALA A 556 41.67 -20.90 -27.99
N TYR A 557 41.04 -21.41 -29.05
CA TYR A 557 40.63 -20.61 -30.23
C TYR A 557 39.28 -19.90 -29.96
N VAL A 558 38.43 -20.49 -29.11
CA VAL A 558 37.10 -19.98 -28.74
C VAL A 558 37.14 -18.96 -27.58
N TYR A 559 38.14 -19.01 -26.68
CA TYR A 559 38.18 -18.22 -25.44
C TYR A 559 39.40 -17.30 -25.29
N GLY A 560 40.03 -16.92 -26.42
CA GLY A 560 40.50 -15.54 -26.55
C GLY A 560 39.30 -14.68 -26.98
N TYR A 561 39.12 -13.48 -26.42
CA TYR A 561 38.05 -12.59 -26.89
C TYR A 561 38.39 -12.09 -28.30
N ARG A 562 37.60 -12.49 -29.30
CA ARG A 562 37.59 -11.85 -30.63
C ARG A 562 36.67 -10.66 -30.60
N THR A 563 37.16 -9.49 -30.98
CA THR A 563 36.33 -8.29 -31.09
C THR A 563 36.54 -7.60 -32.44
N GLY A 564 35.43 -7.31 -33.14
CA GLY A 564 35.41 -6.75 -34.50
C GLY A 564 34.30 -7.36 -35.39
N ASN A 565 33.66 -6.55 -36.24
CA ASN A 565 32.48 -6.91 -37.04
C ASN A 565 32.85 -7.57 -38.39
N ASP A 566 31.98 -8.44 -38.89
CA ASP A 566 32.19 -9.36 -40.04
C ASP A 566 32.24 -8.69 -41.44
N GLN A 567 32.92 -7.56 -41.62
CA GLN A 567 33.09 -6.92 -42.94
C GLN A 567 34.53 -6.47 -43.25
N GLY A 568 35.49 -7.35 -42.97
CA GLY A 568 36.79 -7.30 -43.65
C GLY A 568 37.66 -6.09 -43.34
N LEU A 569 37.76 -5.69 -42.06
CA LEU A 569 38.82 -4.81 -41.53
C LEU A 569 38.91 -5.00 -40.01
N TYR A 570 40.00 -5.66 -39.58
CA TYR A 570 40.50 -5.84 -38.21
C TYR A 570 39.77 -6.80 -37.26
N GLY A 571 40.51 -7.75 -36.68
CA GLY A 571 40.13 -8.47 -35.46
C GLY A 571 41.28 -8.40 -34.46
N VAL A 572 41.05 -7.97 -33.22
CA VAL A 572 42.10 -7.92 -32.19
C VAL A 572 41.82 -8.99 -31.16
N TYR A 573 42.84 -9.79 -30.84
CA TYR A 573 42.75 -10.89 -29.88
C TYR A 573 43.57 -10.56 -28.66
N PHE A 574 42.94 -10.65 -27.49
CA PHE A 574 43.55 -10.36 -26.20
C PHE A 574 43.56 -11.60 -25.32
N LYS A 575 44.68 -11.84 -24.64
CA LYS A 575 44.86 -12.97 -23.72
C LYS A 575 44.80 -12.49 -22.27
N SER A 576 43.85 -13.00 -21.50
CA SER A 576 43.56 -12.57 -20.11
C SER A 576 44.60 -12.97 -19.06
N ASN A 577 45.67 -13.68 -19.44
CA ASN A 577 46.74 -14.10 -18.53
C ASN A 577 48.10 -14.01 -19.26
N ALA A 578 48.76 -12.85 -19.18
CA ALA A 578 49.94 -12.50 -19.97
C ALA A 578 51.27 -13.15 -19.51
N GLN A 579 51.22 -14.32 -18.88
CA GLN A 579 52.44 -15.12 -18.66
C GLN A 579 52.94 -15.82 -19.94
N GLN A 580 52.23 -15.71 -21.08
CA GLN A 580 52.73 -16.16 -22.38
C GLN A 580 53.43 -15.04 -23.18
N GLU A 581 54.23 -15.45 -24.17
CA GLU A 581 55.17 -14.57 -24.89
C GLU A 581 54.53 -13.43 -25.70
N TRP A 582 53.22 -13.45 -25.95
CA TRP A 582 52.52 -12.50 -26.83
C TRP A 582 51.09 -12.22 -26.34
N PRO A 583 50.88 -11.19 -25.51
CA PRO A 583 49.59 -10.89 -24.89
C PRO A 583 48.54 -10.28 -25.83
N VAL A 584 48.97 -9.70 -26.96
CA VAL A 584 48.09 -9.07 -27.94
C VAL A 584 48.39 -9.62 -29.34
N ALA A 585 47.35 -9.91 -30.12
CA ALA A 585 47.48 -10.22 -31.54
C ALA A 585 46.52 -9.38 -32.38
N PHE A 586 47.08 -8.64 -33.34
CA PHE A 586 46.36 -7.86 -34.33
C PHE A 586 46.12 -8.72 -35.55
N THR A 587 44.88 -8.83 -36.01
CA THR A 587 44.57 -9.47 -37.29
C THR A 587 43.98 -8.48 -38.27
N PHE A 588 44.30 -8.64 -39.55
CA PHE A 588 43.83 -7.80 -40.64
C PHE A 588 43.33 -8.68 -41.79
N ASN A 589 42.21 -8.29 -42.37
CA ASN A 589 41.61 -8.86 -43.58
C ASN A 589 41.14 -7.67 -44.41
N ARG A 590 41.34 -7.69 -45.73
CA ARG A 590 40.85 -6.66 -46.65
C ARG A 590 39.82 -7.30 -47.56
N SER A 591 38.73 -6.60 -47.89
CA SER A 591 37.63 -7.17 -48.69
C SER A 591 38.03 -7.73 -50.07
N ASP A 592 39.23 -7.41 -50.57
CA ASP A 592 39.83 -7.89 -51.82
C ASP A 592 40.95 -8.93 -51.64
N ASP A 593 41.33 -9.27 -50.41
CA ASP A 593 42.32 -10.31 -50.06
C ASP A 593 41.74 -11.21 -48.94
N PRO A 594 41.28 -12.44 -49.25
CA PRO A 594 40.56 -13.30 -48.31
C PRO A 594 41.45 -13.89 -47.19
N THR A 595 42.72 -13.49 -47.11
CA THR A 595 43.69 -14.06 -46.18
C THR A 595 43.78 -13.23 -44.87
N ILE A 596 43.64 -13.90 -43.73
CA ILE A 596 43.79 -13.26 -42.41
C ILE A 596 45.28 -13.13 -42.11
N HIS A 597 45.74 -11.89 -41.96
CA HIS A 597 47.11 -11.56 -41.57
C HIS A 597 47.15 -11.33 -40.06
N ALA A 598 48.12 -11.88 -39.31
CA ALA A 598 48.22 -11.71 -37.86
C ALA A 598 49.60 -11.23 -37.39
N ILE A 599 49.68 -10.15 -36.62
CA ILE A 599 50.89 -9.65 -35.95
C ILE A 599 50.68 -9.72 -34.45
N ARG A 600 51.61 -10.33 -33.72
CA ARG A 600 51.54 -10.38 -32.25
C ARG A 600 52.47 -9.34 -31.64
N SER A 601 52.08 -8.75 -30.51
CA SER A 601 52.89 -7.78 -29.78
C SER A 601 52.95 -8.07 -28.29
N LYS A 602 54.05 -7.66 -27.67
CA LYS A 602 54.29 -7.75 -26.22
C LYS A 602 55.04 -6.53 -25.74
N LEU A 603 54.50 -5.86 -24.73
CA LEU A 603 55.25 -4.84 -23.99
C LEU A 603 56.33 -5.52 -23.14
N VAL A 604 57.59 -5.10 -23.28
CA VAL A 604 58.74 -5.78 -22.66
C VAL A 604 59.63 -4.85 -21.84
N GLY A 605 59.44 -3.54 -21.92
CA GLY A 605 60.18 -2.61 -21.09
C GLY A 605 59.93 -1.16 -21.42
N VAL A 606 60.59 -0.30 -20.64
CA VAL A 606 60.66 1.14 -20.84
C VAL A 606 62.12 1.58 -20.74
N GLY A 607 62.49 2.56 -21.56
CA GLY A 607 63.88 3.01 -21.64
C GLY A 607 64.02 4.38 -22.26
N TYR A 608 65.26 4.84 -22.37
CA TYR A 608 65.63 5.99 -23.18
C TYR A 608 66.28 5.55 -24.48
N VAL A 609 66.03 6.31 -25.54
CA VAL A 609 66.76 6.23 -26.79
C VAL A 609 67.16 7.63 -27.21
N ASP A 610 68.43 7.79 -27.58
CA ASP A 610 68.98 9.05 -28.06
C ASP A 610 69.35 8.94 -29.55
N PRO A 611 68.53 9.47 -30.46
CA PRO A 611 68.79 9.46 -31.89
C PRO A 611 70.09 10.16 -32.30
N GLN A 612 70.56 11.14 -31.52
CA GLN A 612 71.77 11.90 -31.86
C GLN A 612 73.06 11.19 -31.44
N SER A 613 72.97 10.24 -30.50
CA SER A 613 74.10 9.43 -30.02
C SER A 613 74.17 8.08 -30.75
N ASN A 614 74.00 8.09 -32.08
CA ASN A 614 73.91 6.88 -32.90
C ASN A 614 72.88 5.86 -32.36
N TRP A 615 71.73 6.36 -31.90
CA TRP A 615 70.65 5.55 -31.33
C TRP A 615 71.06 4.74 -30.10
N ALA A 616 72.02 5.25 -29.32
CA ALA A 616 72.34 4.72 -28.01
C ALA A 616 71.07 4.67 -27.14
N TYR A 617 70.95 3.62 -26.35
CA TYR A 617 69.75 3.37 -25.56
C TYR A 617 70.12 2.95 -24.15
N GLN A 618 69.21 3.24 -23.21
CA GLN A 618 69.27 2.77 -21.85
C GLN A 618 67.96 2.08 -21.52
N TYR A 619 68.05 0.84 -21.05
CA TYR A 619 66.90 0.16 -20.46
C TYR A 619 66.74 0.61 -19.01
N LEU A 620 65.55 1.13 -18.67
CA LEU A 620 65.27 1.61 -17.31
C LEU A 620 64.58 0.52 -16.50
N GLN A 621 63.60 -0.14 -17.10
CA GLN A 621 62.78 -1.09 -16.38
C GLN A 621 62.16 -2.12 -17.30
N SER A 622 62.06 -3.35 -16.79
CA SER A 622 61.17 -4.36 -17.33
C SER A 622 59.74 -4.14 -16.87
N VAL A 623 58.81 -4.72 -17.63
CA VAL A 623 57.40 -4.77 -17.22
C VAL A 623 57.30 -5.43 -15.84
N GLN A 624 56.68 -4.73 -14.89
CA GLN A 624 56.45 -5.19 -13.52
C GLN A 624 55.19 -6.05 -13.41
N SER A 625 54.10 -5.62 -14.04
CA SER A 625 52.86 -6.35 -14.15
C SER A 625 52.46 -6.51 -15.61
N SER A 626 52.17 -7.75 -16.01
CA SER A 626 51.63 -8.06 -17.33
C SER A 626 50.13 -8.38 -17.27
N GLN A 627 49.51 -8.33 -16.10
CA GLN A 627 48.09 -8.65 -15.95
C GLN A 627 47.22 -7.50 -16.45
N GLY A 628 46.63 -7.69 -17.63
CA GLY A 628 45.67 -6.77 -18.22
C GLY A 628 44.24 -7.10 -17.79
N GLN A 629 43.42 -6.08 -17.56
CA GLN A 629 42.01 -6.16 -17.23
C GLN A 629 41.19 -5.78 -18.46
N THR A 630 40.35 -6.70 -18.97
CA THR A 630 39.51 -6.48 -20.16
C THR A 630 38.15 -5.88 -19.79
N ASN A 631 37.66 -4.91 -20.57
CA ASN A 631 36.35 -4.31 -20.43
C ASN A 631 35.79 -3.89 -21.80
N ASP A 632 34.76 -4.59 -22.30
CA ASP A 632 33.96 -4.38 -23.54
C ASP A 632 34.66 -3.95 -24.84
N TYR A 633 35.39 -2.84 -24.82
CA TYR A 633 36.13 -2.22 -25.92
C TYR A 633 37.58 -1.86 -25.54
N SER A 634 38.13 -2.31 -24.41
CA SER A 634 39.52 -2.03 -24.01
C SER A 634 40.15 -3.06 -23.07
N ILE A 635 41.48 -3.02 -22.93
CA ILE A 635 42.25 -3.77 -21.95
C ILE A 635 43.26 -2.86 -21.25
N THR A 636 43.17 -2.72 -19.92
CA THR A 636 44.06 -1.88 -19.10
C THR A 636 45.08 -2.75 -18.38
N TYR A 637 46.35 -2.43 -18.54
CA TYR A 637 47.47 -2.98 -17.78
C TYR A 637 47.88 -1.94 -16.72
N PRO A 638 47.43 -2.08 -15.46
CA PRO A 638 47.81 -1.17 -14.40
C PRO A 638 49.20 -1.49 -13.86
N GLY A 639 49.98 -0.46 -13.53
CA GLY A 639 51.31 -0.59 -12.93
C GLY A 639 52.29 -1.41 -13.76
N VAL A 640 52.20 -1.32 -15.09
CA VAL A 640 53.11 -1.99 -16.03
C VAL A 640 54.55 -1.59 -15.74
N PHE A 641 54.75 -0.31 -15.43
CA PHE A 641 56.00 0.24 -14.92
C PHE A 641 55.70 1.08 -13.70
N THR A 642 56.74 1.48 -12.98
CA THR A 642 56.55 2.25 -11.74
C THR A 642 55.82 3.56 -12.04
N GLY A 643 54.56 3.66 -11.60
CA GLY A 643 53.72 4.84 -11.78
C GLY A 643 53.07 5.00 -13.16
N THR A 644 53.10 3.97 -14.01
CA THR A 644 52.59 4.03 -15.38
C THR A 644 51.58 2.91 -15.67
N ASP A 645 50.40 3.30 -16.16
CA ASP A 645 49.36 2.38 -16.65
C ASP A 645 49.31 2.43 -18.19
N VAL A 646 48.98 1.32 -18.83
CA VAL A 646 48.84 1.21 -20.30
C VAL A 646 47.51 0.54 -20.63
N THR A 647 46.63 1.21 -21.35
CA THR A 647 45.32 0.72 -21.78
C THR A 647 45.29 0.59 -23.30
N TRP A 648 44.68 -0.46 -23.85
CA TRP A 648 44.48 -0.64 -25.28
C TRP A 648 42.99 -0.71 -25.55
N SER A 649 42.39 0.27 -26.23
CA SER A 649 40.98 0.34 -26.60
C SER A 649 40.76 0.09 -28.11
N TYR A 650 39.59 -0.41 -28.52
CA TYR A 650 39.22 -0.68 -29.92
C TYR A 650 37.75 -0.30 -30.21
N GLY A 651 37.47 0.22 -31.41
CA GLY A 651 36.12 0.60 -31.85
C GLY A 651 36.05 0.99 -33.33
N ASN A 652 34.92 1.56 -33.79
CA ASN A 652 34.60 1.90 -35.20
C ASN A 652 35.64 2.78 -35.93
N THR A 653 36.67 3.27 -35.24
CA THR A 653 37.66 4.24 -35.75
C THR A 653 39.10 3.76 -35.61
N GLY A 654 39.32 2.51 -35.16
CA GLY A 654 40.65 1.89 -35.03
C GLY A 654 40.98 1.43 -33.61
N LEU A 655 42.19 0.88 -33.46
CA LEU A 655 42.81 0.54 -32.17
C LEU A 655 43.41 1.80 -31.54
N LYS A 656 43.40 1.92 -30.22
CA LYS A 656 43.94 3.08 -29.50
C LYS A 656 44.72 2.60 -28.28
N GLU A 657 45.93 3.13 -28.08
CA GLU A 657 46.75 2.85 -26.90
C GLU A 657 46.79 4.11 -26.01
N GLU A 658 46.44 3.94 -24.75
CA GLU A 658 46.22 4.94 -23.72
C GLU A 658 47.21 4.72 -22.57
N ILE A 659 48.26 5.52 -22.50
CA ILE A 659 49.26 5.49 -21.43
C ILE A 659 48.97 6.60 -20.41
N THR A 660 48.92 6.25 -19.13
CA THR A 660 48.82 7.26 -18.05
C THR A 660 50.10 7.29 -17.25
N LEU A 661 50.79 8.44 -17.23
CA LEU A 661 52.00 8.65 -16.43
C LEU A 661 51.66 9.44 -15.17
N SER A 662 51.97 8.88 -14.00
CA SER A 662 51.72 9.51 -12.71
C SER A 662 52.85 10.44 -12.27
N ASN A 663 52.59 11.23 -11.21
CA ASN A 663 53.64 12.02 -10.55
C ASN A 663 54.81 11.15 -10.04
N ALA A 664 54.58 9.88 -9.71
CA ALA A 664 55.66 8.96 -9.30
C ALA A 664 56.63 8.68 -10.47
N THR A 665 56.10 8.50 -11.68
CA THR A 665 56.90 8.38 -12.90
C THR A 665 57.71 9.65 -13.15
N LYS A 666 57.10 10.83 -12.96
CA LYS A 666 57.83 12.12 -13.04
C LYS A 666 59.04 12.13 -12.11
N THR A 667 58.85 11.78 -10.84
CA THR A 667 59.94 11.72 -9.86
C THR A 667 61.03 10.72 -10.23
N ILE A 668 60.67 9.57 -10.81
CA ILE A 668 61.64 8.56 -11.26
C ILE A 668 62.43 9.06 -12.47
N LEU A 669 61.76 9.62 -13.49
CA LEU A 669 62.41 10.18 -14.67
C LEU A 669 63.32 11.37 -14.31
N GLN A 670 62.93 12.16 -13.31
CA GLN A 670 63.76 13.26 -12.77
C GLN A 670 64.98 12.74 -12.01
N ASN A 671 64.86 11.62 -11.30
CA ASN A 671 65.96 11.01 -10.54
C ASN A 671 66.86 10.10 -11.40
N HIS A 672 66.40 9.73 -12.60
CA HIS A 672 67.14 8.93 -13.57
C HIS A 672 67.15 9.60 -14.96
N PRO A 673 67.67 10.82 -15.12
CA PRO A 673 67.67 11.51 -16.41
C PRO A 673 68.58 10.79 -17.43
N PRO A 674 68.32 10.88 -18.74
CA PRO A 674 69.16 10.26 -19.78
C PRO A 674 70.68 10.50 -19.62
N SER A 675 71.06 11.70 -19.17
CA SER A 675 72.45 12.11 -18.92
C SER A 675 73.19 11.25 -17.90
N GLN A 676 72.47 10.64 -16.95
CA GLN A 676 73.07 9.74 -15.97
C GLN A 676 73.63 8.46 -16.63
N TYR A 677 73.14 8.13 -17.82
CA TYR A 677 73.53 6.97 -18.59
C TYR A 677 74.38 7.33 -19.82
N GLY A 678 74.87 8.57 -19.89
CA GLY A 678 75.66 9.07 -21.03
C GLY A 678 74.84 9.41 -22.28
N LEU A 679 73.52 9.57 -22.15
CA LEU A 679 72.61 9.99 -23.23
C LEU A 679 72.26 11.48 -23.12
N ASN A 680 71.82 12.12 -24.21
CA ASN A 680 71.50 13.55 -24.18
C ASN A 680 70.05 13.81 -23.74
N ASN A 681 69.85 14.54 -22.63
CA ASN A 681 68.53 14.87 -22.08
C ASN A 681 67.60 15.64 -23.04
N ALA A 682 68.15 16.38 -24.00
CA ALA A 682 67.39 17.23 -24.91
C ALA A 682 67.03 16.54 -26.24
N SER A 683 67.68 15.43 -26.57
CA SER A 683 67.38 14.65 -27.79
C SER A 683 66.91 13.24 -27.48
N SER A 684 66.92 12.82 -26.22
CA SER A 684 66.44 11.49 -25.82
C SER A 684 64.93 11.44 -25.78
N TYR A 685 64.38 10.29 -26.15
CA TYR A 685 62.96 9.97 -26.03
C TYR A 685 62.77 8.95 -24.91
N LEU A 686 61.72 9.13 -24.09
CA LEU A 686 61.21 8.07 -23.22
C LEU A 686 60.40 7.13 -24.10
N VAL A 687 60.88 5.91 -24.28
CA VAL A 687 60.26 4.93 -25.17
C VAL A 687 59.72 3.72 -24.41
N PHE A 688 58.51 3.33 -24.76
CA PHE A 688 57.91 2.05 -24.43
C PHE A 688 58.34 1.04 -25.50
N ILE A 689 58.85 -0.09 -25.03
CA ILE A 689 59.50 -1.10 -25.86
C ILE A 689 58.53 -2.24 -26.04
N THR A 690 57.97 -2.34 -27.24
CA THR A 690 57.04 -3.41 -27.62
C THR A 690 57.75 -4.37 -28.56
N LYS A 691 57.99 -5.61 -28.12
CA LYS A 691 58.45 -6.68 -29.00
C LYS A 691 57.34 -7.00 -29.99
N LEU A 692 57.68 -7.30 -31.25
CA LEU A 692 56.76 -7.70 -32.32
C LEU A 692 57.10 -9.10 -32.84
N ASP A 693 56.09 -9.93 -33.04
CA ASP A 693 56.19 -11.23 -33.71
C ASP A 693 55.53 -11.14 -35.07
N TYR A 694 56.38 -10.95 -36.06
CA TYR A 694 56.01 -10.71 -37.45
C TYR A 694 56.69 -11.72 -38.38
N GLN A 695 57.58 -12.58 -37.85
CA GLN A 695 58.30 -13.58 -38.64
C GLN A 695 57.43 -14.79 -39.00
N ASN A 696 56.24 -14.92 -38.37
CA ASN A 696 55.25 -15.96 -38.62
C ASN A 696 53.88 -15.36 -38.99
N LEU A 697 53.82 -14.43 -39.94
CA LEU A 697 52.55 -14.07 -40.56
C LEU A 697 52.02 -15.28 -41.33
N ASN A 698 51.03 -15.96 -40.78
CA ASN A 698 50.26 -16.95 -41.53
C ASN A 698 49.45 -16.19 -42.59
N LEU A 699 49.85 -16.25 -43.85
CA LEU A 699 48.98 -15.89 -44.97
C LEU A 699 48.23 -17.17 -45.35
N TYR A 700 46.93 -17.08 -45.58
CA TYR A 700 46.17 -18.24 -46.04
C TYR A 700 46.70 -18.63 -47.45
N ASN A 701 47.36 -19.78 -47.53
CA ASN A 701 47.94 -20.40 -48.74
C ASN A 701 49.31 -19.91 -49.26
N ASP A 702 50.11 -19.15 -48.51
CA ASP A 702 51.56 -19.00 -48.79
C ASP A 702 52.34 -18.46 -47.58
N SER A 703 53.65 -18.72 -47.50
CA SER A 703 54.54 -18.08 -46.52
C SER A 703 55.25 -16.89 -47.15
N GLY A 704 54.93 -15.66 -46.73
CA GLY A 704 55.64 -14.45 -47.17
C GLY A 704 56.47 -13.84 -46.04
N LEU A 705 57.80 -13.82 -46.18
CA LEU A 705 58.67 -13.04 -45.29
C LEU A 705 58.37 -11.54 -45.47
N LEU A 706 58.06 -10.84 -44.38
CA LEU A 706 58.15 -9.37 -44.34
C LEU A 706 59.64 -8.99 -44.30
N ASP A 707 60.16 -8.39 -45.37
CA ASP A 707 61.48 -7.76 -45.32
C ASP A 707 61.34 -6.30 -44.89
N GLY A 708 61.51 -6.05 -43.59
CA GLY A 708 62.08 -4.83 -42.98
C GLY A 708 61.51 -3.43 -43.28
N ASN A 709 60.74 -3.22 -44.34
CA ASN A 709 60.31 -1.93 -44.85
C ASN A 709 59.01 -1.51 -44.20
N ILE A 710 59.16 -0.98 -42.98
CA ILE A 710 58.06 -0.38 -42.23
C ILE A 710 58.14 1.13 -42.44
N THR A 711 57.08 1.70 -43.01
CA THR A 711 57.01 3.13 -43.28
C THR A 711 56.13 3.81 -42.25
N ILE A 712 56.63 4.88 -41.64
CA ILE A 712 55.85 5.76 -40.78
C ILE A 712 55.15 6.78 -41.69
N SER A 713 53.84 6.95 -41.51
CA SER A 713 53.02 7.92 -42.25
C SER A 713 52.19 8.78 -41.30
N ASP A 714 51.52 9.80 -41.81
CA ASP A 714 50.71 10.74 -41.02
C ASP A 714 49.48 10.10 -40.35
N ILE A 715 49.21 8.84 -40.67
CA ILE A 715 48.13 8.03 -40.09
C ILE A 715 48.63 6.90 -39.19
N GLY A 716 49.96 6.71 -39.07
CA GLY A 716 50.55 5.72 -38.15
C GLY A 716 51.73 4.93 -38.70
N VAL A 717 51.88 3.66 -38.29
CA VAL A 717 52.98 2.77 -38.68
C VAL A 717 52.47 1.72 -39.67
N GLU A 718 52.99 1.69 -40.91
CA GLU A 718 52.57 0.78 -41.97
C GLU A 718 53.58 -0.35 -42.22
N PHE A 719 53.12 -1.60 -42.24
CA PHE A 719 53.91 -2.79 -42.56
C PHE A 719 53.72 -3.16 -44.04
N LYS A 720 54.81 -3.34 -44.79
CA LYS A 720 54.81 -3.66 -46.24
C LYS A 720 55.59 -4.94 -46.54
N ASN A 721 55.25 -5.64 -47.63
CA ASN A 721 55.97 -6.84 -48.08
C ASN A 721 57.25 -6.51 -48.89
N ILE A 722 57.97 -7.54 -49.35
CA ILE A 722 59.22 -7.42 -50.13
C ILE A 722 59.07 -6.63 -51.45
N LEU A 723 57.84 -6.48 -51.96
CA LEU A 723 57.52 -5.73 -53.17
C LEU A 723 57.03 -4.30 -52.87
N GLY A 724 57.05 -3.87 -51.59
CA GLY A 724 56.58 -2.55 -51.15
C GLY A 724 55.07 -2.41 -51.00
N GLN A 725 54.32 -3.52 -51.08
CA GLN A 725 52.86 -3.50 -50.97
C GLN A 725 52.42 -3.49 -49.51
N PHE A 726 51.44 -2.65 -49.17
CA PHE A 726 50.86 -2.54 -47.82
C PHE A 726 50.27 -3.87 -47.33
N LYS A 727 50.53 -4.19 -46.06
CA LYS A 727 50.02 -5.40 -45.37
C LYS A 727 49.16 -5.07 -44.16
N CYS A 728 49.55 -4.13 -43.29
CA CYS A 728 48.70 -3.64 -42.18
C CYS A 728 49.26 -2.34 -41.57
N ALA A 729 48.51 -1.66 -40.67
CA ALA A 729 48.99 -0.48 -39.96
C ALA A 729 48.51 -0.36 -38.49
N LEU A 730 49.24 0.40 -37.68
CA LEU A 730 48.87 0.84 -36.32
C LEU A 730 48.67 2.36 -36.30
N PRO A 731 47.65 2.92 -35.63
CA PRO A 731 47.37 4.37 -35.64
C PRO A 731 48.31 5.20 -34.75
N LEU A 732 48.30 6.52 -34.94
CA LEU A 732 49.08 7.47 -34.12
C LEU A 732 48.48 7.65 -32.72
N GLY A 733 49.35 7.66 -31.71
CA GLY A 733 49.01 8.04 -30.33
C GLY A 733 49.40 9.49 -30.03
N GLU A 734 48.69 10.13 -29.10
CA GLU A 734 48.94 11.52 -28.65
C GLU A 734 48.96 11.56 -27.12
N ALA A 735 49.79 12.41 -26.52
CA ALA A 735 49.86 12.58 -25.06
C ALA A 735 49.50 14.01 -24.66
N TYR A 736 48.81 14.17 -23.52
CA TYR A 736 48.47 15.47 -22.95
C TYR A 736 48.35 15.40 -21.42
N GLU A 737 48.36 16.56 -20.77
CA GLU A 737 48.21 16.65 -19.32
C GLU A 737 46.74 16.44 -18.93
N LEU A 738 46.46 15.65 -17.88
CA LEU A 738 45.08 15.44 -17.44
C LEU A 738 44.38 16.79 -17.20
N ASN A 739 43.29 17.03 -17.95
CA ASN A 739 42.52 18.29 -17.98
C ASN A 739 43.20 19.49 -18.68
N ASN A 740 44.23 19.29 -19.51
CA ASN A 740 44.88 20.36 -20.28
C ASN A 740 45.29 19.87 -21.69
N GLU A 741 44.28 19.75 -22.57
CA GLU A 741 44.39 19.26 -23.94
C GLU A 741 45.19 20.17 -24.89
N THR A 742 45.40 21.44 -24.53
CA THR A 742 46.16 22.41 -25.33
C THR A 742 47.66 22.11 -25.43
N ALA A 743 48.17 21.24 -24.57
CA ALA A 743 49.58 20.81 -24.53
C ALA A 743 49.86 19.49 -25.28
N ARG A 744 48.96 19.10 -26.21
CA ARG A 744 49.02 17.85 -26.96
C ARG A 744 50.32 17.68 -27.75
N GLN A 745 50.98 16.52 -27.57
CA GLN A 745 52.16 16.10 -28.34
C GLN A 745 51.94 14.74 -29.00
N LYS A 746 52.53 14.50 -30.18
CA LYS A 746 52.43 13.22 -30.90
C LYS A 746 53.51 12.24 -30.45
N LEU A 747 53.18 10.95 -30.30
CA LEU A 747 54.18 9.92 -30.03
C LEU A 747 55.01 9.63 -31.29
N THR A 748 56.33 9.54 -31.10
CA THR A 748 57.26 9.13 -32.15
C THR A 748 57.42 7.62 -32.12
N TYR A 749 57.47 7.00 -33.30
CA TYR A 749 57.66 5.56 -33.44
C TYR A 749 58.99 5.23 -34.10
N ARG A 750 59.60 4.11 -33.72
CA ARG A 750 60.73 3.52 -34.44
C ARG A 750 60.71 2.01 -34.32
N ILE A 751 61.10 1.32 -35.39
CA ILE A 751 61.29 -0.12 -35.36
C ILE A 751 62.77 -0.46 -35.41
N ILE A 752 63.18 -1.37 -34.53
CA ILE A 752 64.56 -1.85 -34.43
C ILE A 752 64.62 -3.36 -34.47
N HIS A 753 65.70 -3.89 -35.04
CA HIS A 753 66.02 -5.31 -35.08
C HIS A 753 67.24 -5.55 -34.21
N LEU A 754 67.12 -6.39 -33.18
CA LEU A 754 68.18 -6.64 -32.21
C LEU A 754 68.15 -8.11 -31.75
N ASN A 755 69.31 -8.77 -31.77
CA ASN A 755 69.48 -10.16 -31.32
C ASN A 755 68.43 -11.12 -31.92
N GLY A 756 68.13 -10.97 -33.20
CA GLY A 756 67.14 -11.80 -33.92
C GLY A 756 65.67 -11.45 -33.67
N ASN A 757 65.37 -10.42 -32.87
CA ASN A 757 64.02 -9.98 -32.54
C ASN A 757 63.73 -8.58 -33.09
N THR A 758 62.45 -8.26 -33.28
CA THR A 758 62.00 -6.93 -33.72
C THR A 758 61.19 -6.24 -32.65
N TYR A 759 61.42 -4.94 -32.50
CA TYR A 759 60.78 -4.12 -31.49
C TYR A 759 60.25 -2.83 -32.09
N LEU A 760 59.03 -2.46 -31.73
CA LEU A 760 58.46 -1.14 -31.89
C LEU A 760 58.72 -0.33 -30.63
N LEU A 761 59.34 0.83 -30.81
CA LEU A 761 59.57 1.82 -29.79
C LEU A 761 58.55 2.94 -30.00
N SER A 762 57.69 3.20 -29.02
CA SER A 762 56.75 4.31 -29.01
C SER A 762 57.11 5.26 -27.87
N GLY A 763 57.26 6.56 -28.14
CA GLY A 763 57.78 7.44 -27.10
C GLY A 763 57.56 8.93 -27.30
N LEU A 764 57.73 9.66 -26.21
CA LEU A 764 57.66 11.11 -26.15
C LEU A 764 59.07 11.68 -25.94
N ASP A 765 59.35 12.83 -26.56
CA ASP A 765 60.60 13.56 -26.31
C ASP A 765 60.73 13.89 -24.82
N VAL A 766 61.89 13.62 -24.22
CA VAL A 766 62.10 13.81 -22.78
C VAL A 766 62.02 15.29 -22.40
N SER A 767 62.38 16.20 -23.29
CA SER A 767 62.26 17.64 -23.04
C SER A 767 60.79 18.09 -23.01
N ASP A 768 59.97 17.60 -23.93
CA ASP A 768 58.52 17.86 -23.95
C ASP A 768 57.83 17.23 -22.73
N LEU A 769 58.19 15.99 -22.38
CA LEU A 769 57.66 15.31 -21.21
C LEU A 769 58.02 16.01 -19.90
N ASN A 770 59.24 16.55 -19.78
CA ASN A 770 59.69 17.28 -18.60
C ASN A 770 58.97 18.62 -18.43
N ALA A 771 58.54 19.24 -19.53
CA ALA A 771 57.74 20.46 -19.51
C ALA A 771 56.29 20.22 -19.04
N MET A 772 55.79 18.97 -19.11
CA MET A 772 54.41 18.64 -18.74
C MET A 772 54.15 18.60 -17.21
N THR A 773 52.95 19.03 -16.82
CA THR A 773 52.34 18.83 -15.50
C THR A 773 51.60 17.48 -15.41
N PHE A 774 51.78 16.73 -14.32
CA PHE A 774 51.33 15.34 -14.18
C PHE A 774 50.07 15.22 -13.28
N PRO A 775 49.17 14.22 -13.47
CA PRO A 775 49.33 13.07 -14.36
C PRO A 775 49.15 13.43 -15.84
N VAL A 776 49.98 12.84 -16.69
CA VAL A 776 49.82 12.89 -18.14
C VAL A 776 48.89 11.75 -18.49
N VAL A 777 47.74 12.05 -19.10
CA VAL A 777 46.77 11.05 -19.54
C VAL A 777 46.78 11.03 -21.05
N VAL A 778 46.90 9.84 -21.59
CA VAL A 778 46.55 9.58 -22.98
C VAL A 778 45.09 9.14 -22.98
N ASP A 779 44.30 9.86 -23.77
CA ASP A 779 42.85 10.13 -23.61
C ASP A 779 41.89 8.93 -23.46
N PRO A 780 40.78 9.02 -22.70
CA PRO A 780 39.51 8.29 -22.92
C PRO A 780 38.41 9.16 -23.59
N THR A 781 38.75 9.96 -24.60
CA THR A 781 37.78 10.60 -25.49
C THR A 781 36.94 9.57 -26.26
N LEU A 782 35.60 9.68 -26.19
CA LEU A 782 34.72 9.04 -27.18
C LEU A 782 34.56 9.99 -28.37
N THR A 783 35.20 9.64 -29.49
CA THR A 783 34.93 10.28 -30.78
C THR A 783 33.98 9.41 -31.58
N VAL A 784 32.78 9.93 -31.86
CA VAL A 784 31.80 9.30 -32.75
C VAL A 784 31.67 10.14 -34.01
N TYR A 785 31.68 9.48 -35.16
CA TYR A 785 31.51 10.12 -36.46
C TYR A 785 30.02 10.07 -36.86
N SER A 786 29.60 11.04 -37.67
CA SER A 786 28.21 11.09 -38.15
C SER A 786 27.89 9.89 -39.04
N SER A 787 26.63 9.46 -39.06
CA SER A 787 26.18 8.37 -39.93
C SER A 787 26.20 8.76 -41.41
N SER A 788 26.13 7.78 -42.32
CA SER A 788 25.86 7.97 -43.76
C SER A 788 24.43 8.43 -44.10
N ASN A 789 23.67 8.83 -43.10
CA ASN A 789 22.35 9.45 -43.24
C ASN A 789 22.38 10.90 -42.77
N ASP A 790 23.58 11.46 -42.53
CA ASP A 790 23.74 12.90 -42.36
C ASP A 790 23.50 13.60 -43.71
N GLY A 791 23.12 14.88 -43.65
CA GLY A 791 22.69 15.56 -44.86
C GLY A 791 22.15 16.95 -44.59
N TYR A 792 21.70 17.62 -45.65
CA TYR A 792 21.03 18.89 -45.54
C TYR A 792 19.74 18.88 -46.36
N ILE A 793 18.77 19.69 -45.94
CA ILE A 793 17.53 19.92 -46.66
C ILE A 793 17.42 21.41 -46.93
N TYR A 794 16.99 21.76 -48.14
CA TYR A 794 16.83 23.14 -48.55
C TYR A 794 15.47 23.41 -49.18
N ALA A 795 15.03 24.66 -49.12
CA ALA A 795 13.91 25.15 -49.90
C ALA A 795 14.30 26.46 -50.58
N ASN A 796 13.55 26.84 -51.63
CA ASN A 796 13.77 28.09 -52.34
C ASN A 796 12.48 28.72 -52.89
N ASN A 797 12.40 30.04 -52.90
CA ASN A 797 11.25 30.82 -53.35
C ASN A 797 11.64 32.29 -53.54
N ALA A 798 10.83 33.06 -54.28
CA ALA A 798 11.00 34.50 -54.41
C ALA A 798 10.70 35.25 -53.09
N ASN A 799 9.91 34.67 -52.18
CA ASN A 799 9.61 35.23 -50.86
C ASN A 799 10.37 34.47 -49.76
N TYR A 800 11.19 35.18 -48.98
CA TYR A 800 11.99 34.60 -47.89
C TYR A 800 11.14 33.91 -46.82
N ASN A 801 10.02 34.51 -46.41
CA ASN A 801 9.16 33.95 -45.37
C ASN A 801 8.51 32.63 -45.83
N THR A 802 8.16 32.53 -47.11
CA THR A 802 7.66 31.28 -47.70
C THR A 802 8.69 30.16 -47.63
N VAL A 803 9.96 30.44 -47.95
CA VAL A 803 11.06 29.45 -47.84
C VAL A 803 11.32 29.04 -46.41
N ARG A 804 11.47 30.03 -45.53
CA ARG A 804 11.84 29.82 -44.14
C ARG A 804 10.80 28.99 -43.38
N ASN A 805 9.52 29.26 -43.64
CA ASN A 805 8.39 28.65 -42.94
C ASN A 805 7.80 27.44 -43.68
N ALA A 806 8.42 26.97 -44.77
CA ALA A 806 7.97 25.74 -45.42
C ALA A 806 8.08 24.55 -44.46
N THR A 807 7.10 23.64 -44.52
CA THR A 807 7.03 22.42 -43.71
C THR A 807 7.77 21.24 -44.36
N SER A 808 8.20 21.40 -45.60
CA SER A 808 9.01 20.42 -46.33
C SER A 808 10.01 21.12 -47.24
N GLY A 809 11.11 20.44 -47.56
CA GLY A 809 12.09 20.91 -48.52
C GLY A 809 12.62 19.78 -49.40
N THR A 810 13.58 20.12 -50.26
CA THR A 810 14.28 19.17 -51.11
C THR A 810 15.46 18.59 -50.34
N VAL A 811 15.46 17.27 -50.14
CA VAL A 811 16.59 16.56 -49.54
C VAL A 811 17.77 16.61 -50.51
N GLY A 812 18.93 17.07 -50.05
CA GLY A 812 20.16 17.01 -50.83
C GLY A 812 20.67 15.58 -50.92
N SER A 813 20.06 14.74 -51.77
CA SER A 813 20.40 13.31 -51.86
C SER A 813 21.83 13.10 -52.39
N SER A 814 22.64 12.33 -51.66
CA SER A 814 24.01 11.86 -51.99
C SER A 814 25.14 12.90 -52.00
N ALA A 815 24.95 14.06 -51.38
CA ALA A 815 25.99 15.07 -51.35
C ALA A 815 27.09 14.67 -50.37
N THR A 816 28.33 14.57 -50.87
CA THR A 816 29.54 14.50 -50.03
C THR A 816 29.76 15.75 -49.16
N THR A 817 28.80 16.68 -49.12
CA THR A 817 28.87 17.97 -48.46
C THR A 817 27.53 18.40 -47.85
N LEU A 818 27.58 19.16 -46.76
CA LEU A 818 26.43 19.78 -46.09
C LEU A 818 26.47 21.29 -46.31
N TYR A 819 25.38 21.85 -46.84
CA TYR A 819 25.19 23.29 -46.95
C TYR A 819 24.50 23.80 -45.70
N LEU A 820 25.08 24.83 -45.06
CA LEU A 820 24.61 25.35 -43.78
C LEU A 820 24.45 26.87 -43.86
N GLY A 821 23.22 27.37 -43.73
CA GLY A 821 22.94 28.82 -43.75
C GLY A 821 21.88 29.22 -44.75
N GLN A 822 22.06 30.33 -45.45
CA GLN A 822 21.06 30.91 -46.35
C GLN A 822 21.72 31.71 -47.47
N ARG A 823 21.03 31.95 -48.58
CA ARG A 823 21.51 32.88 -49.62
C ARG A 823 20.38 33.56 -50.38
N LYS A 824 20.69 34.70 -50.99
CA LYS A 824 19.88 35.33 -52.02
C LYS A 824 20.63 35.30 -53.35
N PHE A 825 20.06 34.65 -54.37
CA PHE A 825 20.62 34.56 -55.71
C PHE A 825 19.62 35.13 -56.72
N GLY A 826 19.95 36.28 -57.31
CA GLY A 826 19.00 37.06 -58.12
C GLY A 826 17.76 37.44 -57.29
N SER A 827 16.58 37.02 -57.74
CA SER A 827 15.29 37.24 -57.06
C SER A 827 14.87 36.10 -56.12
N THR A 828 15.69 35.06 -55.94
CA THR A 828 15.32 33.84 -55.18
C THR A 828 16.10 33.72 -53.87
N TYR A 829 15.40 33.37 -52.80
CA TYR A 829 15.97 33.06 -51.49
C TYR A 829 16.13 31.54 -51.33
N PHE A 830 17.18 31.11 -50.65
CA PHE A 830 17.45 29.72 -50.26
C PHE A 830 17.76 29.67 -48.76
N VAL A 831 17.25 28.66 -48.07
CA VAL A 831 17.61 28.32 -46.68
C VAL A 831 18.06 26.86 -46.65
N TYR A 832 19.23 26.61 -46.06
CA TYR A 832 19.87 25.31 -45.93
C TYR A 832 19.99 24.94 -44.46
N ARG A 833 19.42 23.78 -44.08
CA ARG A 833 19.48 23.25 -42.71
C ARG A 833 20.22 21.92 -42.74
N GLY A 834 21.24 21.79 -41.91
CA GLY A 834 22.03 20.56 -41.80
C GLY A 834 21.50 19.64 -40.71
N PHE A 835 21.70 18.35 -40.89
CA PHE A 835 21.25 17.30 -40.00
C PHE A 835 22.39 16.30 -39.81
N ILE A 836 22.80 16.11 -38.57
CA ILE A 836 23.88 15.21 -38.19
C ILE A 836 23.38 14.25 -37.12
N LEU A 837 23.71 12.96 -37.30
CA LEU A 837 23.29 11.89 -36.41
C LEU A 837 24.53 11.13 -35.95
N PHE A 838 24.71 11.03 -34.62
CA PHE A 838 25.81 10.32 -33.99
C PHE A 838 25.29 9.10 -33.25
N ASN A 839 25.89 7.93 -33.48
CA ASN A 839 25.59 6.75 -32.68
C ASN A 839 26.36 6.84 -31.35
N THR A 840 25.69 7.26 -30.29
CA THR A 840 26.29 7.45 -28.96
C THR A 840 25.99 6.30 -27.99
N THR A 841 25.58 5.13 -28.52
CA THR A 841 25.29 3.91 -27.72
C THR A 841 26.49 3.36 -26.94
N ALA A 842 27.71 3.76 -27.31
CA ALA A 842 28.93 3.41 -26.58
C ALA A 842 29.09 4.18 -25.24
N LEU A 843 28.28 5.21 -24.98
CA LEU A 843 28.24 5.86 -23.67
C LEU A 843 27.55 4.95 -22.65
N PRO A 844 28.12 4.73 -21.46
CA PRO A 844 27.40 4.12 -20.35
C PRO A 844 26.14 4.92 -19.99
N SER A 845 25.05 4.22 -19.65
CA SER A 845 23.79 4.88 -19.25
C SER A 845 23.94 5.78 -18.02
N ASN A 846 24.93 5.48 -17.17
CA ASN A 846 25.33 6.25 -15.98
C ASN A 846 26.45 7.27 -16.23
N ALA A 847 26.92 7.46 -17.46
CA ALA A 847 27.99 8.40 -17.77
C ALA A 847 27.60 9.85 -17.44
N TYR A 848 28.44 10.55 -16.68
CA TYR A 848 28.41 11.99 -16.53
C TYR A 848 29.27 12.62 -17.63
N ILE A 849 28.67 13.45 -18.48
CA ILE A 849 29.38 14.09 -19.59
C ILE A 849 29.99 15.39 -19.08
N ASP A 850 31.32 15.44 -18.99
CA ASP A 850 32.07 16.60 -18.52
C ASP A 850 32.08 17.72 -19.56
N ASN A 851 32.27 17.37 -20.84
CA ASN A 851 32.09 18.28 -21.97
C ASN A 851 31.88 17.49 -23.28
N ALA A 852 31.40 18.18 -24.32
CA ALA A 852 31.26 17.61 -25.64
C ALA A 852 31.42 18.65 -26.75
N THR A 853 32.00 18.26 -27.89
CA THR A 853 32.33 19.15 -29.00
C THR A 853 31.95 18.52 -30.33
N ILE A 854 31.22 19.25 -31.16
CA ILE A 854 30.94 18.88 -32.56
C ILE A 854 32.00 19.53 -33.45
N SER A 855 32.75 18.75 -34.21
CA SER A 855 33.73 19.24 -35.18
C SER A 855 33.23 19.03 -36.61
N LEU A 856 33.25 20.09 -37.41
CA LEU A 856 32.81 20.08 -38.82
C LEU A 856 33.96 20.43 -39.75
N TYR A 857 34.26 19.60 -40.75
CA TYR A 857 35.38 19.86 -41.66
C TYR A 857 34.97 20.83 -42.79
N LYS A 858 35.67 21.96 -42.91
CA LYS A 858 35.41 22.97 -43.93
C LYS A 858 35.68 22.46 -45.34
N ASN A 859 34.69 22.61 -46.21
CA ASN A 859 34.88 22.56 -47.66
C ASN A 859 35.07 23.97 -48.22
N SER A 860 34.09 24.86 -48.00
CA SER A 860 34.09 26.23 -48.55
C SER A 860 33.36 27.19 -47.62
N ASP A 861 33.72 28.46 -47.70
CA ASP A 861 33.03 29.55 -46.99
C ASP A 861 32.49 30.57 -48.00
N TYR A 862 31.18 30.79 -47.97
CA TYR A 862 30.49 31.76 -48.80
C TYR A 862 29.73 32.80 -47.96
N SER A 863 30.03 32.95 -46.66
CA SER A 863 29.36 33.94 -45.83
C SER A 863 29.98 35.32 -45.99
N SER A 864 29.49 36.12 -46.95
CA SER A 864 29.87 37.53 -47.06
C SER A 864 29.35 38.36 -45.87
N THR A 865 28.29 37.87 -45.23
CA THR A 865 27.82 38.32 -43.92
C THR A 865 27.94 37.15 -42.97
N ASP A 866 28.78 37.30 -41.94
CA ASP A 866 29.00 36.26 -40.95
C ASP A 866 27.77 35.98 -40.09
N PHE A 867 27.61 34.73 -39.65
CA PHE A 867 26.51 34.28 -38.82
C PHE A 867 26.95 33.24 -37.79
N LEU A 868 26.08 32.99 -36.80
CA LEU A 868 26.29 31.90 -35.84
C LEU A 868 25.63 30.63 -36.35
N LEU A 869 26.44 29.64 -36.69
CA LEU A 869 25.97 28.28 -36.93
C LEU A 869 25.62 27.65 -35.57
N THR A 870 24.35 27.32 -35.36
CA THR A 870 23.79 26.94 -34.06
C THR A 870 23.22 25.52 -34.09
N VAL A 871 23.52 24.76 -33.05
CA VAL A 871 23.01 23.41 -32.83
C VAL A 871 21.64 23.48 -32.14
N GLN A 872 20.64 22.78 -32.68
CA GLN A 872 19.28 22.69 -32.13
C GLN A 872 18.86 21.23 -31.91
N ASN A 873 18.01 21.01 -30.90
CA ASN A 873 17.49 19.70 -30.54
C ASN A 873 16.24 19.35 -31.35
N GLY A 874 16.19 18.14 -31.92
CA GLY A 874 15.00 17.59 -32.60
C GLY A 874 14.56 16.21 -32.07
N GLN A 875 15.22 15.72 -31.02
CA GLN A 875 15.03 14.35 -30.52
C GLN A 875 13.65 14.13 -29.88
N PRO A 876 13.17 12.87 -29.82
CA PRO A 876 13.82 11.63 -30.30
C PRO A 876 13.56 11.33 -31.79
N THR A 877 12.52 11.92 -32.36
CA THR A 877 12.04 11.57 -33.69
C THR A 877 12.88 12.19 -34.79
N TYR A 878 13.16 13.50 -34.70
CA TYR A 878 13.76 14.28 -35.78
C TYR A 878 15.27 14.56 -35.56
N PRO A 879 16.04 14.73 -36.64
CA PRO A 879 15.74 14.27 -38.01
C PRO A 879 15.48 12.76 -38.10
N HIS A 880 14.75 12.33 -39.14
CA HIS A 880 14.62 10.91 -39.47
C HIS A 880 15.95 10.34 -40.00
N SER A 881 16.10 9.02 -39.96
CA SER A 881 17.24 8.30 -40.53
C SER A 881 16.70 7.17 -41.42
N PRO A 882 16.75 7.27 -42.76
CA PRO A 882 17.31 8.39 -43.56
C PRO A 882 16.44 9.66 -43.51
N LEU A 883 17.03 10.80 -43.92
CA LEU A 883 16.35 12.10 -43.95
C LEU A 883 15.09 12.09 -44.82
N GLN A 884 14.03 12.70 -44.31
CA GLN A 884 12.77 12.90 -45.01
C GLN A 884 12.57 14.38 -45.36
N SER A 885 11.88 14.68 -46.46
CA SER A 885 11.64 16.07 -46.89
C SER A 885 11.00 16.96 -45.81
N THR A 886 10.20 16.36 -44.93
CA THR A 886 9.54 17.02 -43.79
C THR A 886 10.49 17.38 -42.65
N ASP A 887 11.68 16.77 -42.56
CA ASP A 887 12.70 17.15 -41.57
C ASP A 887 13.18 18.59 -41.77
N TYR A 888 12.86 19.22 -42.91
CA TYR A 888 13.06 20.64 -43.11
C TYR A 888 12.30 21.51 -42.11
N ASN A 889 11.12 21.09 -41.63
CA ASN A 889 10.25 21.94 -40.80
C ASN A 889 10.98 22.46 -39.55
N LYS A 890 11.16 23.78 -39.46
CA LYS A 890 11.86 24.44 -38.34
C LYS A 890 11.19 24.20 -36.98
N ASP A 891 9.90 23.90 -36.96
CA ASP A 891 9.13 23.77 -35.73
C ASP A 891 9.46 22.46 -34.98
N TYR A 892 10.17 21.53 -35.62
CA TYR A 892 10.73 20.34 -34.97
C TYR A 892 12.00 20.60 -34.17
N TYR A 893 12.61 21.78 -34.31
CA TYR A 893 13.92 22.08 -33.72
C TYR A 893 13.88 23.32 -32.84
N SER A 894 14.45 23.21 -31.64
CA SER A 894 14.46 24.31 -30.67
C SER A 894 15.74 24.36 -29.84
N GLY A 895 15.91 25.45 -29.09
CA GLY A 895 17.05 25.68 -28.21
C GLY A 895 18.33 26.10 -28.92
N ASN A 896 19.38 26.32 -28.12
CA ASN A 896 20.75 26.55 -28.56
C ASN A 896 21.66 25.63 -27.73
N GLY A 897 22.21 24.61 -28.38
CA GLY A 897 23.11 23.63 -27.76
C GLY A 897 24.58 24.00 -27.83
N GLY A 898 24.91 25.13 -28.48
CA GLY A 898 26.26 25.53 -28.85
C GLY A 898 26.22 26.22 -30.21
N SER A 899 27.10 27.20 -30.42
CA SER A 899 27.20 27.93 -31.69
C SER A 899 28.65 28.20 -32.07
N PHE A 900 28.91 28.31 -33.37
CA PHE A 900 30.20 28.75 -33.92
C PHE A 900 29.99 29.92 -34.89
N ASN A 901 30.88 30.92 -34.84
CA ASN A 901 30.80 32.10 -35.70
C ASN A 901 31.55 31.85 -37.01
N THR A 902 30.89 32.04 -38.15
CA THR A 902 31.50 31.79 -39.47
C THR A 902 32.67 32.73 -39.79
N SER A 903 32.80 33.87 -39.09
CA SER A 903 33.98 34.73 -39.23
C SER A 903 35.29 34.01 -38.87
N GLY A 904 35.22 32.95 -38.06
CA GLY A 904 36.34 32.11 -37.67
C GLY A 904 36.49 30.83 -38.48
N PHE A 905 35.73 30.63 -39.57
CA PHE A 905 35.64 29.36 -40.29
C PHE A 905 36.93 29.05 -41.08
N GLY A 906 37.88 28.41 -40.42
CA GLY A 906 39.23 28.10 -40.94
C GLY A 906 39.31 26.80 -41.74
N SER A 907 40.42 26.56 -42.42
CA SER A 907 40.70 25.28 -43.10
C SER A 907 40.72 24.12 -42.10
N GLY A 908 40.14 22.97 -42.46
CA GLY A 908 40.06 21.80 -41.58
C GLY A 908 38.82 21.77 -40.68
N TYR A 909 38.93 21.10 -39.53
CA TYR A 909 37.84 20.97 -38.55
C TYR A 909 37.58 22.26 -37.77
N ASN A 910 36.31 22.66 -37.71
CA ASN A 910 35.82 23.81 -36.96
C ASN A 910 34.90 23.31 -35.84
N ASN A 911 35.16 23.74 -34.60
CA ASN A 911 34.57 23.17 -33.40
C ASN A 911 33.41 24.00 -32.85
N ILE A 912 32.28 23.35 -32.60
CA ILE A 912 31.15 23.85 -31.82
C ILE A 912 31.18 23.15 -30.47
N ASN A 913 31.61 23.84 -29.42
CA ASN A 913 31.53 23.32 -28.05
C ASN A 913 30.08 23.34 -27.59
N LEU A 914 29.59 22.20 -27.10
CA LEU A 914 28.24 22.09 -26.58
C LEU A 914 28.17 22.73 -25.20
N ASN A 915 27.13 23.56 -24.99
CA ASN A 915 26.81 24.14 -23.69
C ASN A 915 25.97 23.15 -22.86
N THR A 916 25.57 23.55 -21.65
CA THR A 916 24.76 22.70 -20.75
C THR A 916 23.50 22.14 -21.43
N ASN A 917 22.83 22.94 -22.28
CA ASN A 917 21.67 22.46 -23.04
C ASN A 917 22.08 21.41 -24.07
N GLY A 918 23.11 21.68 -24.87
CA GLY A 918 23.62 20.73 -25.87
C GLY A 918 24.07 19.40 -25.26
N ILE A 919 24.76 19.43 -24.12
CA ILE A 919 25.20 18.23 -23.38
C ILE A 919 23.99 17.41 -22.92
N SER A 920 22.92 18.06 -22.42
CA SER A 920 21.71 17.36 -21.98
C SER A 920 20.90 16.71 -23.13
N TRP A 921 21.17 17.07 -24.38
CA TRP A 921 20.55 16.45 -25.56
C TRP A 921 21.27 15.20 -26.04
N LEU A 922 22.46 14.90 -25.51
CA LEU A 922 23.23 13.71 -25.89
C LEU A 922 22.54 12.44 -25.37
N ASN A 923 22.18 11.54 -26.27
CA ASN A 923 21.49 10.31 -25.95
C ASN A 923 22.49 9.21 -25.55
N LYS A 924 22.47 8.80 -24.27
CA LYS A 924 23.41 7.80 -23.72
C LYS A 924 23.05 6.35 -24.05
N THR A 925 21.91 6.09 -24.68
CA THR A 925 21.43 4.72 -24.95
C THR A 925 21.00 4.53 -26.41
N GLY A 926 21.31 5.50 -27.28
CA GLY A 926 20.80 5.53 -28.64
C GLY A 926 21.49 6.58 -29.50
N TRP A 927 20.79 6.99 -30.56
CA TRP A 927 21.28 8.00 -31.48
C TRP A 927 21.08 9.40 -30.92
N THR A 928 22.15 10.20 -30.97
CA THR A 928 22.09 11.64 -30.79
C THR A 928 21.80 12.29 -32.14
N LYS A 929 20.66 12.97 -32.26
CA LYS A 929 20.20 13.59 -33.51
C LYS A 929 20.12 15.10 -33.36
N LEU A 930 20.77 15.85 -34.25
CA LEU A 930 20.93 17.30 -34.11
C LEU A 930 20.71 18.02 -35.45
N CYS A 931 20.17 19.24 -35.36
CA CYS A 931 20.00 20.13 -36.50
C CYS A 931 20.97 21.32 -36.39
N LEU A 932 21.62 21.67 -37.50
CA LEU A 932 22.52 22.81 -37.65
C LEU A 932 21.82 23.92 -38.45
N ARG A 933 21.62 25.09 -37.82
CA ARG A 933 20.92 26.23 -38.43
C ARG A 933 21.66 27.54 -38.20
N SER A 934 21.57 28.45 -39.16
CA SER A 934 22.05 29.83 -38.97
C SER A 934 21.15 30.57 -37.97
N ASN A 935 21.75 31.35 -37.07
CA ASN A 935 20.99 32.25 -36.19
C ASN A 935 20.14 33.26 -36.99
N ARG A 936 20.48 33.56 -38.25
CA ARG A 936 19.66 34.42 -39.11
C ARG A 936 18.40 33.73 -39.61
N ASP A 937 18.47 32.44 -39.95
CA ASP A 937 17.28 31.61 -40.17
C ASP A 937 16.45 31.54 -38.89
N ILE A 938 17.07 31.23 -37.74
CA ILE A 938 16.37 31.14 -36.45
C ILE A 938 15.62 32.46 -36.15
N ASN A 939 16.25 33.62 -36.35
CA ASN A 939 15.68 34.92 -36.04
C ASN A 939 14.82 35.55 -37.15
N GLY A 940 14.68 34.90 -38.32
CA GLY A 940 13.85 35.44 -39.43
C GLY A 940 14.50 36.58 -40.21
N ASN A 941 15.82 36.67 -40.17
CA ASN A 941 16.58 37.73 -40.82
C ASN A 941 16.98 37.34 -42.25
N ALA A 942 16.34 37.91 -43.26
CA ALA A 942 16.56 37.54 -44.67
C ALA A 942 17.99 37.83 -45.18
N PRO A 943 18.59 36.96 -46.02
CA PRO A 943 19.91 37.19 -46.58
C PRO A 943 19.89 38.27 -47.67
N THR A 944 20.93 39.09 -47.72
CA THR A 944 21.13 40.09 -48.80
C THR A 944 22.08 39.61 -49.89
N GLY A 945 22.87 38.57 -49.60
CA GLY A 945 23.80 37.92 -50.51
C GLY A 945 24.01 36.44 -50.16
N ASN A 946 25.23 35.92 -50.32
CA ASN A 946 25.58 34.57 -49.85
C ASN A 946 25.92 34.61 -48.35
N GLU A 947 25.24 33.78 -47.56
CA GLU A 947 25.37 33.70 -46.09
C GLU A 947 25.33 32.23 -45.67
N PHE A 948 26.18 31.40 -46.27
CA PHE A 948 26.23 29.96 -45.99
C PHE A 948 27.66 29.44 -46.06
N VAL A 949 27.90 28.35 -45.36
CA VAL A 949 29.14 27.58 -45.40
C VAL A 949 28.88 26.17 -45.92
N ILE A 950 29.93 25.54 -46.43
CA ILE A 950 29.90 24.14 -46.88
C ILE A 950 30.89 23.35 -46.03
N VAL A 951 30.41 22.26 -45.43
CA VAL A 951 31.25 21.25 -44.74
C VAL A 951 31.18 19.93 -45.50
N TYR A 952 32.13 19.03 -45.28
CA TYR A 952 32.01 17.66 -45.79
C TYR A 952 30.98 16.86 -44.97
N ALA A 953 30.28 15.95 -45.64
CA ALA A 953 29.36 14.98 -45.05
C ALA A 953 30.07 13.64 -44.84
N ASN A 954 29.40 12.66 -44.23
CA ASN A 954 30.00 11.36 -43.95
C ASN A 954 30.43 10.62 -45.25
N GLU A 955 29.69 10.79 -46.34
CA GLU A 955 29.89 10.11 -47.63
C GLU A 955 31.17 10.52 -48.37
N TYR A 956 31.81 11.63 -48.00
CA TYR A 956 33.05 12.06 -48.64
C TYR A 956 34.22 11.12 -48.34
N GLY A 957 34.21 10.48 -47.16
CA GLY A 957 35.24 9.53 -46.74
C GLY A 957 35.93 9.89 -45.42
N SER A 958 36.65 8.92 -44.89
CA SER A 958 37.35 9.00 -43.60
C SER A 958 38.29 10.20 -43.53
N GLY A 959 38.24 10.95 -42.42
CA GLY A 959 39.09 12.13 -42.16
C GLY A 959 38.40 13.48 -42.37
N TYR A 960 37.22 13.51 -42.97
CA TYR A 960 36.47 14.75 -43.26
C TYR A 960 35.06 14.78 -42.65
N GLN A 961 34.59 13.64 -42.16
CA GLN A 961 33.25 13.43 -41.65
C GLN A 961 33.02 14.29 -40.40
N PRO A 962 31.81 14.87 -40.21
CA PRO A 962 31.44 15.47 -38.93
C PRO A 962 31.71 14.49 -37.78
N LYS A 963 32.27 14.99 -36.68
CA LYS A 963 32.53 14.17 -35.49
C LYS A 963 32.03 14.86 -34.23
N LEU A 964 31.60 14.06 -33.26
CA LEU A 964 31.25 14.47 -31.92
C LEU A 964 32.24 13.82 -30.96
N VAL A 965 32.92 14.67 -30.20
CA VAL A 965 33.93 14.33 -29.19
C VAL A 965 33.27 14.48 -27.83
N ILE A 966 33.25 13.43 -27.02
CA ILE A 966 32.57 13.41 -25.71
C ILE A 966 33.56 12.97 -24.63
N ASN A 967 33.71 13.80 -23.61
CA ASN A 967 34.48 13.54 -22.41
C ASN A 967 33.51 13.15 -21.28
N TYR A 968 33.70 11.99 -20.63
CA TYR A 968 32.76 11.47 -19.62
C TYR A 968 33.41 10.65 -18.49
N ARG A 969 32.70 10.51 -17.36
CA ARG A 969 33.08 9.73 -16.15
C ARG A 969 31.89 9.03 -15.46
N ASN A 970 32.11 8.06 -14.57
CA ASN A 970 31.06 7.35 -13.80
C ASN A 970 30.82 7.99 -12.39
N GLN A 971 29.66 7.76 -11.72
CA GLN A 971 29.24 8.44 -10.46
C GLN A 971 29.02 7.54 -9.20
N SER A 972 29.43 8.02 -8.01
CA SER A 972 28.97 7.49 -6.69
C SER A 972 27.49 7.82 -6.47
N LYS A 973 26.70 6.88 -5.94
CA LYS A 973 25.23 7.01 -5.92
C LYS A 973 24.51 6.22 -4.82
N ILE A 974 23.31 6.69 -4.47
CA ILE A 974 22.23 5.85 -3.94
C ILE A 974 21.24 5.61 -5.07
N LYS A 975 20.92 4.37 -5.41
CA LYS A 975 19.97 4.02 -6.47
C LYS A 975 18.75 3.36 -5.84
N ASN A 976 17.57 3.93 -6.04
CA ASN A 976 16.31 3.30 -5.65
C ASN A 976 15.79 2.46 -6.81
N THR A 977 15.86 1.14 -6.66
CA THR A 977 15.36 0.15 -7.64
C THR A 977 13.98 -0.38 -7.27
N GLY A 978 13.44 0.02 -6.11
CA GLY A 978 12.12 -0.37 -5.64
C GLY A 978 11.00 0.40 -6.31
N SER A 979 9.78 -0.12 -6.12
CA SER A 979 8.52 0.45 -6.63
C SER A 979 7.96 1.61 -5.80
N THR A 980 8.59 1.93 -4.67
CA THR A 980 8.17 2.97 -3.72
C THR A 980 9.21 4.08 -3.65
N ASN A 981 8.77 5.30 -3.33
CA ASN A 981 9.70 6.36 -2.98
C ASN A 981 10.25 6.11 -1.57
N ILE A 982 11.51 6.47 -1.33
CA ILE A 982 12.15 6.31 -0.01
C ILE A 982 12.60 7.67 0.53
N LYS A 983 12.46 7.87 1.85
CA LYS A 983 13.08 8.97 2.58
C LYS A 983 14.21 8.47 3.49
N GLY A 984 15.13 9.36 3.82
CA GLY A 984 16.18 9.10 4.78
C GLY A 984 17.12 10.29 4.94
N TYR A 985 17.93 10.25 5.99
CA TYR A 985 18.85 11.30 6.38
C TYR A 985 20.25 10.94 5.90
N LEU A 986 20.78 11.73 4.96
CA LEU A 986 22.08 11.45 4.34
C LEU A 986 23.23 11.81 5.28
N LEU A 987 24.15 10.87 5.43
CA LEU A 987 25.42 11.03 6.11
C LEU A 987 26.55 10.70 5.15
N ILE A 988 27.55 11.58 5.02
CA ILE A 988 28.84 11.31 4.37
C ILE A 988 29.95 11.89 5.24
N GLN A 989 30.82 11.02 5.74
CA GLN A 989 31.89 11.36 6.67
C GLN A 989 33.23 10.85 6.14
N VAL A 990 34.32 11.50 6.56
CA VAL A 990 35.66 10.94 6.46
C VAL A 990 36.07 10.41 7.82
N GLN A 991 36.46 9.14 7.87
CA GLN A 991 36.80 8.44 9.09
C GLN A 991 38.26 7.96 9.03
N TYR A 992 38.97 8.04 10.15
CA TYR A 992 40.32 7.57 10.35
C TYR A 992 40.33 6.18 10.99
N TYR A 993 41.23 5.30 10.55
CA TYR A 993 41.44 4.00 11.17
C TYR A 993 42.42 4.11 12.34
N ASP A 994 41.89 4.11 13.56
CA ASP A 994 42.68 4.12 14.79
C ASP A 994 43.08 2.69 15.15
N SER A 995 44.38 2.39 15.03
CA SER A 995 45.01 1.12 15.38
C SER A 995 45.78 1.18 16.71
N GLY A 996 45.54 2.20 17.53
CA GLY A 996 46.33 2.56 18.71
C GLY A 996 46.69 1.41 19.66
N LYS A 997 47.88 1.48 20.26
CA LYS A 997 48.35 0.52 21.27
C LYS A 997 47.49 0.61 22.55
N GLY A 998 46.65 -0.40 22.78
CA GLY A 998 45.86 -0.54 24.00
C GLY A 998 44.35 -0.32 23.84
N VAL A 999 43.86 -0.05 22.62
CA VAL A 999 42.42 0.02 22.31
C VAL A 999 42.13 -0.93 21.14
N ALA A 1000 40.94 -1.52 21.10
CA ALA A 1000 40.54 -2.34 19.96
C ALA A 1000 40.49 -1.47 18.68
N PRO A 1001 41.06 -1.93 17.54
CA PRO A 1001 41.09 -1.15 16.31
C PRO A 1001 39.68 -0.73 15.87
N ARG A 1002 39.50 0.55 15.54
CA ARG A 1002 38.18 1.10 15.19
C ARG A 1002 38.26 2.26 14.20
N TRP A 1003 37.16 2.52 13.52
CA TRP A 1003 36.96 3.72 12.71
C TRP A 1003 36.47 4.86 13.59
N VAL A 1004 37.16 5.99 13.54
CA VAL A 1004 36.79 7.22 14.28
C VAL A 1004 36.46 8.29 13.25
N VAL A 1005 35.40 9.06 13.50
CA VAL A 1005 35.06 10.21 12.66
C VAL A 1005 36.18 11.25 12.76
N ASP A 1006 36.79 11.56 11.62
CA ASP A 1006 37.73 12.70 11.50
C ASP A 1006 36.97 13.94 11.03
N ASN A 1007 36.02 13.76 10.09
CA ASN A 1007 35.23 14.86 9.55
C ASN A 1007 33.80 14.46 9.19
N ASP A 1008 32.83 15.25 9.65
CA ASP A 1008 31.41 15.15 9.30
C ASP A 1008 31.06 16.06 8.12
N THR A 1009 31.50 15.66 6.92
CA THR A 1009 31.39 16.52 5.73
C THR A 1009 29.93 16.76 5.31
N VAL A 1010 29.07 15.76 5.46
CA VAL A 1010 27.63 15.84 5.21
C VAL A 1010 26.91 15.10 6.34
N ASN A 1011 26.11 15.80 7.12
CA ASN A 1011 25.28 15.22 8.18
C ASN A 1011 23.94 15.96 8.19
N GLU A 1012 22.98 15.45 7.43
CA GLU A 1012 21.72 16.17 7.18
C GLU A 1012 20.70 15.89 8.28
N THR A 1013 20.02 16.95 8.73
CA THR A 1013 18.91 16.91 9.70
C THR A 1013 17.54 16.99 9.03
N SER A 1014 17.49 17.08 7.71
CA SER A 1014 16.28 17.02 6.89
C SER A 1014 16.38 15.82 5.95
N PRO A 1015 15.33 15.01 5.79
CA PRO A 1015 15.40 13.81 4.97
C PRO A 1015 15.40 14.17 3.48
N ARG A 1016 16.14 13.41 2.69
CA ARG A 1016 16.07 13.43 1.21
C ARG A 1016 15.06 12.42 0.73
N THR A 1017 14.37 12.75 -0.37
CA THR A 1017 13.51 11.80 -1.09
C THR A 1017 14.25 11.26 -2.31
N ILE A 1018 14.20 9.95 -2.51
CA ILE A 1018 14.67 9.28 -3.73
C ILE A 1018 13.47 8.56 -4.35
N ASN A 1019 12.97 9.09 -5.46
CA ASN A 1019 11.82 8.51 -6.14
C ASN A 1019 12.14 7.10 -6.68
N SER A 1020 11.12 6.26 -6.79
CA SER A 1020 11.19 4.95 -7.45
C SER A 1020 11.87 5.06 -8.83
N GLY A 1021 12.88 4.23 -9.09
CA GLY A 1021 13.63 4.20 -10.34
C GLY A 1021 14.72 5.27 -10.49
N ASN A 1022 14.81 6.23 -9.57
CA ASN A 1022 15.79 7.32 -9.62
C ASN A 1022 17.05 7.02 -8.79
N GLN A 1023 18.09 7.84 -8.98
CA GLN A 1023 19.30 7.82 -8.18
C GLN A 1023 19.61 9.20 -7.60
N LEU A 1024 20.29 9.20 -6.44
CA LEU A 1024 20.91 10.37 -5.84
C LEU A 1024 22.42 10.30 -6.07
N ALA A 1025 22.97 11.25 -6.83
CA ALA A 1025 24.39 11.33 -7.13
C ALA A 1025 25.16 11.94 -5.93
N LEU A 1026 25.91 11.10 -5.22
CA LEU A 1026 26.61 11.50 -3.99
C LEU A 1026 27.83 12.38 -4.28
N ASP A 1027 28.46 12.20 -5.45
CA ASP A 1027 29.63 12.99 -5.85
C ASP A 1027 29.29 14.47 -6.05
N THR A 1028 28.07 14.77 -6.52
CA THR A 1028 27.56 16.16 -6.61
C THR A 1028 27.35 16.83 -5.25
N ILE A 1029 27.20 16.03 -4.19
CA ILE A 1029 26.96 16.50 -2.82
C ILE A 1029 28.28 16.62 -2.06
N PHE A 1030 29.24 15.72 -2.30
CA PHE A 1030 30.48 15.60 -1.51
C PHE A 1030 31.71 16.25 -2.16
N ASN A 1031 31.85 16.20 -3.49
CA ASN A 1031 33.09 16.61 -4.15
C ASN A 1031 33.40 18.09 -3.93
N GLY A 1032 34.68 18.41 -3.74
CA GLY A 1032 35.16 19.77 -3.50
C GLY A 1032 34.92 20.30 -2.08
N LYS A 1033 34.34 19.51 -1.16
CA LYS A 1033 34.04 19.96 0.20
C LYS A 1033 35.17 19.76 1.21
N ILE A 1034 36.02 18.75 1.03
CA ILE A 1034 37.06 18.41 1.99
C ILE A 1034 38.41 18.16 1.31
N ARG A 1035 39.47 18.78 1.85
CA ARG A 1035 40.86 18.50 1.48
C ARG A 1035 41.49 17.55 2.50
N ALA A 1036 42.49 16.77 2.07
CA ALA A 1036 43.23 15.90 2.97
C ALA A 1036 43.90 16.67 4.12
N SER A 1037 44.28 17.94 3.93
CA SER A 1037 44.81 18.81 4.99
C SER A 1037 43.79 19.15 6.07
N ASN A 1038 42.48 19.02 5.81
CA ASN A 1038 41.45 19.24 6.82
C ASN A 1038 41.37 18.08 7.84
N LEU A 1039 41.94 16.92 7.52
CA LEU A 1039 41.91 15.72 8.37
C LEU A 1039 42.95 15.85 9.50
N GLN A 1040 42.53 15.59 10.73
CA GLN A 1040 43.27 15.90 11.96
C GLN A 1040 44.24 14.79 12.39
N HIS A 1041 44.03 13.53 11.96
CA HIS A 1041 44.79 12.38 12.46
C HIS A 1041 46.10 12.08 11.70
N GLY A 1042 46.64 13.05 10.95
CA GLY A 1042 47.93 12.89 10.27
C GLY A 1042 47.93 11.87 9.13
N THR A 1043 49.07 11.23 8.86
CA THR A 1043 49.19 10.17 7.85
C THR A 1043 48.60 8.85 8.34
N GLY A 1044 47.97 8.10 7.44
CA GLY A 1044 47.37 6.80 7.79
C GLY A 1044 46.22 6.40 6.88
N THR A 1045 45.48 5.38 7.31
CA THR A 1045 44.34 4.84 6.56
C THR A 1045 43.07 5.57 6.94
N TYR A 1046 42.36 6.06 5.93
CA TYR A 1046 41.08 6.74 6.05
C TYR A 1046 40.03 6.00 5.22
N ARG A 1047 38.76 6.35 5.43
CA ARG A 1047 37.68 6.00 4.50
C ARG A 1047 36.70 7.15 4.34
N VAL A 1048 36.12 7.28 3.15
CA VAL A 1048 34.85 7.99 3.01
C VAL A 1048 33.75 6.99 3.33
N TYR A 1049 32.91 7.30 4.30
CA TYR A 1049 31.77 6.49 4.75
C TYR A 1049 30.48 7.24 4.46
N ALA A 1050 29.55 6.62 3.75
CA ALA A 1050 28.23 7.14 3.48
C ALA A 1050 27.15 6.22 4.07
N ALA A 1051 26.06 6.80 4.58
CA ALA A 1051 24.90 6.07 5.08
C ALA A 1051 23.60 6.86 4.85
N PHE A 1052 22.50 6.13 4.68
CA PHE A 1052 21.14 6.66 4.64
C PHE A 1052 20.39 6.15 5.86
N ARG A 1053 19.92 7.08 6.70
CA ARG A 1053 19.49 6.78 8.07
C ARG A 1053 18.02 7.16 8.33
N ASP A 1054 17.47 6.61 9.40
CA ASP A 1054 16.22 7.07 10.03
C ASP A 1054 16.46 8.35 10.90
N PRO A 1055 15.42 8.93 11.52
CA PRO A 1055 15.55 10.10 12.39
C PRO A 1055 16.42 9.90 13.64
N ASP A 1056 16.49 8.68 14.15
CA ASP A 1056 17.27 8.31 15.35
C ASP A 1056 18.75 8.03 15.01
N GLY A 1057 19.09 7.99 13.72
CA GLY A 1057 20.44 7.78 13.22
C GLY A 1057 20.78 6.32 12.94
N ASN A 1058 19.82 5.40 13.00
CA ASN A 1058 20.02 4.01 12.59
C ASN A 1058 20.06 3.91 11.06
N ILE A 1059 20.84 2.96 10.55
CA ILE A 1059 21.01 2.77 9.11
C ILE A 1059 19.78 2.04 8.57
N LEU A 1060 19.16 2.59 7.52
CA LEU A 1060 18.01 1.98 6.88
C LEU A 1060 18.38 0.65 6.22
N LYS A 1061 17.52 -0.36 6.37
CA LYS A 1061 17.72 -1.71 5.82
C LYS A 1061 16.63 -2.03 4.79
N THR A 1062 17.02 -2.34 3.56
CA THR A 1062 16.10 -2.71 2.46
C THR A 1062 15.42 -4.05 2.72
N ASN A 1063 14.45 -4.45 1.88
CA ASN A 1063 13.63 -5.66 2.16
C ASN A 1063 14.44 -6.95 2.26
N ASP A 1064 15.65 -6.96 1.70
CA ASP A 1064 16.59 -8.08 1.73
C ASP A 1064 17.53 -8.05 2.96
N GLY A 1065 17.33 -7.09 3.86
CA GLY A 1065 18.14 -6.85 5.05
C GLY A 1065 19.42 -6.04 4.78
N ALA A 1066 19.66 -5.59 3.56
CA ALA A 1066 20.87 -4.83 3.22
C ALA A 1066 20.84 -3.42 3.82
N GLU A 1067 21.89 -3.07 4.55
CA GLU A 1067 22.04 -1.72 5.08
C GLU A 1067 22.40 -0.72 3.97
N LEU A 1068 21.69 0.40 3.89
CA LEU A 1068 21.98 1.51 2.99
C LEU A 1068 23.19 2.30 3.50
N LYS A 1069 24.36 1.68 3.42
CA LYS A 1069 25.67 2.26 3.72
C LYS A 1069 26.71 1.80 2.72
N ALA A 1070 27.70 2.62 2.45
CA ALA A 1070 28.86 2.25 1.64
C ALA A 1070 30.10 2.98 2.14
N TRP A 1071 31.28 2.42 1.87
CA TRP A 1071 32.53 3.09 2.20
C TRP A 1071 33.64 2.74 1.22
N TRP A 1072 34.62 3.64 1.12
CA TRP A 1072 35.84 3.41 0.36
C TRP A 1072 37.05 3.88 1.14
N GLN A 1073 38.06 3.03 1.24
CA GLN A 1073 39.30 3.32 1.96
C GLN A 1073 40.31 4.02 1.06
N PHE A 1074 41.05 4.95 1.64
CA PHE A 1074 42.17 5.62 0.99
C PHE A 1074 43.26 5.92 2.02
N SER A 1075 44.48 6.15 1.58
CA SER A 1075 45.59 6.57 2.44
C SER A 1075 45.77 8.09 2.39
N LYS A 1076 46.08 8.70 3.52
CA LYS A 1076 46.62 10.07 3.55
C LYS A 1076 48.12 9.99 3.76
N THR A 1077 48.87 10.58 2.85
CA THR A 1077 50.35 10.59 2.84
C THR A 1077 50.91 11.98 3.05
#